data_AF-A0A350QSU9-F1
#
_entry.id   AF-A0A350QSU9-F1
#
_cell.length_a   1.000
_cell.length_b   1.000
_cell.length_c   1.000
_cell.angle_alpha   90.00
_cell.angle_beta   90.00
_cell.angle_gamma   90.00
#
_symmetry.space_group_name_H-M   'P 1'
#
loop_
_entity.id
_entity.type
_entity.pdbx_description
1 polymer ?
#
loop_
_entity_poly.entity_id
_entity_poly.type
_entity_poly.pdbx_seq_one_letter_code
_entity_poly.pdbx_strand_id
1 'polypeptide(L)'
;MAGCLFAFGTVGTTQAQVAGDLCGNAIQASGDTAISLDMAQMTQTDAFGWIDSECFPTNPGHEIDAYICWSPTFDGVVEISTCGATDMDTQIALFEGCICPDENVSPLCCGDNVCGKQTSIICDVKCGMRYTILVSVTDVTQPSSFDLSIIQNGDPCDAPIEDENITCEDCCGGIPEVTGFGGLQAISTQWRDVPNDYVVNVYDLDTAGLSAPGTNSVPPTYQHPDWTRDKLGTVFGCAIGGDGTMYVSATSIFFLDTVGSLGGPGSIYRLDGATGAPSELIALPNQFDQGYPSLGNIAFECNRNILFASNFDDGLVWSIDPVSGTPVDTYRHVDGLVMGPAGDPNDAPGYAPLGARVWAVQPVGDRLYYSVWVEDMGRPDPTRNNEVWSIGIDPLGQFVPGTRQFEFSAPDLDSIKSQGTNPIADLAQGPDCCLYAAERTMVSDTNSGSHDSRLLVACQDENGVWAIDEDAYTIGQIPDSAAGGVAVDFIDGGSVWATADAALFGGTSGQYAYGIQGTPRPGGDYSSSVQIDLDLDVNGQDKGQIGSLEITCIYESTGPCMTSSLVGGVECIVDENGLTGDYAVQIEVINWSDHDVHYLMIPDATISPNMIPFSPVLSSGQSMVVDLVVSGSAFDVVCVPLVFFDVEGEECCTSEVCFELPECDCAILNEVSVECSQDTAGVIDVSFTLTNLTADVIEHVFVLPDPGSGTVITPSHIDVPSLPPFASVSIGPVQGQTSALAGDLETLFIGLHNATFNECCAEPLVFEVPDCGAGVVLGDLNGDGVVNGVDMAVLLGSWGTSGPGDLNGDGIVNGQDLAILLSAWGP
;
A
#
# COMPACT_ATOMS: atom_id res chain seq x y z
N MET A 1 -24.59 44.71 24.36
CA MET A 1 -24.86 43.88 23.17
C MET A 1 -23.51 43.67 22.50
N ALA A 2 -22.94 42.50 22.34
CA ALA A 2 -23.35 41.12 22.61
C ALA A 2 -22.21 40.43 23.38
N GLY A 3 -22.55 39.49 24.27
CA GLY A 3 -21.57 38.71 25.01
C GLY A 3 -21.07 37.54 24.17
N CYS A 4 -19.76 37.33 24.11
CA CYS A 4 -19.18 36.07 23.68
C CYS A 4 -19.24 35.09 24.86
N LEU A 5 -19.99 34.02 24.64
CA LEU A 5 -20.10 32.85 25.50
C LEU A 5 -18.89 31.96 25.19
N PHE A 6 -17.92 31.86 26.10
CA PHE A 6 -16.91 30.80 26.02
C PHE A 6 -17.52 29.56 26.68
N ALA A 7 -17.77 28.53 25.88
CA ALA A 7 -18.11 27.20 26.37
C ALA A 7 -16.84 26.57 26.95
N PHE A 8 -16.92 26.09 28.20
CA PHE A 8 -15.90 25.19 28.75
C PHE A 8 -16.08 23.83 28.08
N GLY A 9 -15.20 23.50 27.13
CA GLY A 9 -15.00 22.13 26.69
C GLY A 9 -14.09 21.43 27.68
N THR A 10 -14.58 20.36 28.31
CA THR A 10 -13.76 19.40 29.05
C THR A 10 -12.83 18.70 28.07
N VAL A 11 -11.51 18.89 28.21
CA VAL A 11 -10.51 18.04 27.54
C VAL A 11 -10.45 16.75 28.34
N GLY A 12 -10.99 15.67 27.79
CA GLY A 12 -10.76 14.32 28.27
C GLY A 12 -9.36 13.88 27.86
N THR A 13 -8.60 13.33 28.80
CA THR A 13 -7.35 12.61 28.54
C THR A 13 -7.68 11.34 27.76
N THR A 14 -7.24 11.21 26.51
CA THR A 14 -7.26 9.94 25.76
C THR A 14 -6.03 9.14 26.17
N GLN A 15 -6.25 8.03 26.87
CA GLN A 15 -5.25 7.01 27.19
C GLN A 15 -4.79 6.34 25.88
N ALA A 16 -3.51 6.01 25.74
CA ALA A 16 -3.03 5.23 24.59
C ALA A 16 -3.77 3.88 24.58
N GLN A 17 -4.39 3.56 23.46
CA GLN A 17 -5.30 2.41 23.35
C GLN A 17 -4.49 1.11 23.21
N VAL A 18 -4.78 0.13 24.06
CA VAL A 18 -4.06 -1.15 24.09
C VAL A 18 -4.40 -1.96 22.83
N ALA A 19 -3.40 -2.65 22.25
CA ALA A 19 -3.62 -3.49 21.07
C ALA A 19 -4.57 -4.63 21.40
N GLY A 20 -5.59 -4.81 20.57
CA GLY A 20 -6.68 -5.78 20.76
C GLY A 20 -7.82 -5.29 21.64
N ASP A 21 -7.70 -4.13 22.29
CA ASP A 21 -8.72 -3.60 23.23
C ASP A 21 -10.00 -3.19 22.52
N LEU A 22 -9.88 -2.53 21.37
CA LEU A 22 -11.00 -2.30 20.46
C LEU A 22 -10.77 -3.07 19.18
N CYS A 23 -11.87 -3.47 18.54
CA CYS A 23 -11.80 -4.14 17.25
C CYS A 23 -11.02 -3.34 16.19
N GLY A 24 -11.21 -2.02 16.12
CA GLY A 24 -10.46 -1.16 15.19
C GLY A 24 -8.95 -1.12 15.41
N ASN A 25 -8.46 -1.78 16.47
CA ASN A 25 -7.05 -1.96 16.79
C ASN A 25 -6.76 -3.44 17.13
N ALA A 26 -7.32 -4.39 16.38
CA ALA A 26 -7.14 -5.81 16.65
C ALA A 26 -5.65 -6.25 16.58
N ILE A 27 -5.26 -7.19 17.45
CA ILE A 27 -3.94 -7.82 17.43
C ILE A 27 -3.77 -8.56 16.09
N GLN A 28 -2.69 -8.29 15.37
CA GLN A 28 -2.38 -8.99 14.13
C GLN A 28 -1.62 -10.28 14.44
N ALA A 29 -2.11 -11.42 13.95
CA ALA A 29 -1.48 -12.71 14.16
C ALA A 29 -1.63 -13.64 12.95
N SER A 30 -0.81 -14.67 12.88
CA SER A 30 -0.93 -15.72 11.87
C SER A 30 -0.38 -17.04 12.39
N GLY A 31 -0.74 -18.13 11.71
CA GLY A 31 -0.15 -19.43 11.99
C GLY A 31 -0.67 -20.07 13.29
N ASP A 32 0.18 -20.87 13.93
CA ASP A 32 -0.11 -21.65 15.15
C ASP A 32 0.56 -21.06 16.40
N THR A 33 1.14 -19.86 16.29
CA THR A 33 1.80 -19.20 17.41
C THR A 33 0.76 -18.80 18.45
N ALA A 34 1.03 -19.14 19.71
CA ALA A 34 0.16 -18.75 20.81
C ALA A 34 0.16 -17.22 20.97
N ILE A 35 -1.02 -16.65 21.22
CA ILE A 35 -1.21 -15.19 21.27
C ILE A 35 -1.35 -14.75 22.73
N SER A 36 -0.42 -13.94 23.21
CA SER A 36 -0.46 -13.40 24.57
C SER A 36 -1.53 -12.31 24.67
N LEU A 37 -2.52 -12.52 25.54
CA LEU A 37 -3.59 -11.56 25.84
C LEU A 37 -3.43 -11.03 27.26
N ASP A 38 -3.35 -9.70 27.43
CA ASP A 38 -3.32 -9.06 28.74
C ASP A 38 -4.67 -8.44 29.09
N MET A 39 -5.58 -9.28 29.61
CA MET A 39 -6.95 -8.85 29.94
C MET A 39 -7.00 -7.83 31.09
N ALA A 40 -5.90 -7.56 31.80
CA ALA A 40 -5.85 -6.53 32.84
C ALA A 40 -5.73 -5.11 32.28
N GLN A 41 -5.31 -4.98 31.01
CA GLN A 41 -5.15 -3.71 30.31
C GLN A 41 -6.31 -3.41 29.36
N MET A 42 -7.12 -4.41 29.05
CA MET A 42 -8.31 -4.26 28.22
C MET A 42 -9.43 -3.56 29.02
N THR A 43 -10.18 -2.69 28.35
CA THR A 43 -11.21 -1.84 28.92
C THR A 43 -12.61 -2.37 28.61
N GLN A 44 -13.58 -2.00 29.44
CA GLN A 44 -14.97 -2.40 29.23
C GLN A 44 -15.62 -1.46 28.21
N THR A 45 -15.47 -1.75 26.93
CA THR A 45 -16.17 -0.99 25.88
C THR A 45 -16.48 -1.82 24.64
N ASP A 46 -17.70 -1.61 24.15
CA ASP A 46 -18.22 -1.92 22.81
C ASP A 46 -18.61 -3.36 22.48
N ALA A 47 -18.74 -4.25 23.47
CA ALA A 47 -19.42 -5.53 23.26
C ALA A 47 -20.87 -5.28 22.82
N PHE A 48 -21.12 -5.31 21.51
CA PHE A 48 -22.44 -5.35 20.93
C PHE A 48 -23.27 -6.40 21.66
N GLY A 49 -24.51 -6.08 21.99
CA GLY A 49 -25.46 -6.96 22.66
C GLY A 49 -25.87 -8.13 21.76
N TRP A 50 -24.93 -9.02 21.45
CA TRP A 50 -25.12 -10.24 20.70
C TRP A 50 -26.01 -11.16 21.51
N ILE A 51 -27.30 -11.16 21.16
CA ILE A 51 -28.26 -12.17 21.58
C ILE A 51 -28.47 -13.10 20.39
N ASP A 52 -27.40 -13.77 19.95
CA ASP A 52 -27.63 -15.03 19.24
C ASP A 52 -27.93 -16.12 20.26
N SER A 53 -29.15 -16.65 20.19
CA SER A 53 -29.66 -17.67 21.09
C SER A 53 -28.94 -19.01 20.94
N GLU A 54 -28.12 -19.20 19.89
CA GLU A 54 -27.38 -20.44 19.65
C GLU A 54 -25.98 -20.46 20.27
N CYS A 55 -25.22 -19.34 20.22
CA CYS A 55 -23.85 -19.28 20.75
C CYS A 55 -23.76 -19.08 22.26
N PHE A 56 -24.51 -18.10 22.81
CA PHE A 56 -24.40 -17.68 24.22
C PHE A 56 -25.78 -17.60 24.89
N PRO A 57 -26.48 -18.74 25.06
CA PRO A 57 -27.91 -18.77 25.41
C PRO A 57 -28.29 -18.17 26.78
N THR A 58 -27.32 -17.86 27.64
CA THR A 58 -27.55 -17.29 28.98
C THR A 58 -26.82 -15.96 29.24
N ASN A 59 -26.21 -15.35 28.22
CA ASN A 59 -25.35 -14.16 28.24
C ASN A 59 -25.15 -13.55 29.65
N PRO A 60 -24.05 -13.90 30.36
CA PRO A 60 -23.77 -13.35 31.69
C PRO A 60 -23.42 -11.85 31.69
N GLY A 61 -23.24 -11.23 30.52
CA GLY A 61 -22.61 -9.93 30.36
C GLY A 61 -21.11 -10.11 30.08
N HIS A 62 -20.65 -9.56 28.96
CA HIS A 62 -19.24 -9.43 28.62
C HIS A 62 -18.68 -8.27 29.44
N GLU A 63 -17.62 -8.52 30.20
CA GLU A 63 -17.05 -7.48 31.05
C GLU A 63 -15.80 -6.84 30.42
N ILE A 64 -15.01 -7.59 29.64
CA ILE A 64 -13.82 -7.14 28.90
C ILE A 64 -13.59 -8.06 27.66
N ASP A 65 -13.17 -7.50 26.53
CA ASP A 65 -12.93 -8.22 25.27
C ASP A 65 -11.51 -8.02 24.72
N ALA A 66 -11.08 -8.96 23.87
CA ALA A 66 -9.87 -8.85 23.07
C ALA A 66 -10.16 -9.30 21.63
N TYR A 67 -9.70 -8.49 20.67
CA TYR A 67 -9.87 -8.72 19.23
C TYR A 67 -8.53 -9.07 18.58
N ILE A 68 -8.53 -10.13 17.77
CA ILE A 68 -7.38 -10.58 17.01
C ILE A 68 -7.78 -10.73 15.55
N CYS A 69 -7.05 -10.08 14.64
CA CYS A 69 -7.10 -10.35 13.21
C CYS A 69 -6.06 -11.45 12.89
N TRP A 70 -6.53 -12.63 12.55
CA TRP A 70 -5.73 -13.85 12.42
C TRP A 70 -5.84 -14.48 11.02
N SER A 71 -4.70 -14.89 10.46
CA SER A 71 -4.62 -15.61 9.18
C SER A 71 -4.07 -17.04 9.37
N PRO A 72 -4.79 -18.11 8.97
CA PRO A 72 -4.31 -19.47 9.05
C PRO A 72 -3.25 -19.73 7.99
N THR A 73 -2.26 -20.52 8.36
CA THR A 73 -1.21 -21.02 7.45
C THR A 73 -1.53 -22.43 6.95
N PHE A 74 -2.82 -22.80 6.87
CA PHE A 74 -3.26 -24.14 6.52
C PHE A 74 -4.73 -24.15 6.06
N ASP A 75 -5.08 -25.14 5.23
CA ASP A 75 -6.47 -25.49 4.93
C ASP A 75 -6.91 -26.63 5.85
N GLY A 76 -8.00 -26.42 6.60
CA GLY A 76 -8.55 -27.47 7.46
C GLY A 76 -9.26 -26.91 8.67
N VAL A 77 -9.03 -27.54 9.82
CA VAL A 77 -9.74 -27.21 11.06
C VAL A 77 -8.78 -26.57 12.07
N VAL A 78 -9.12 -25.39 12.58
CA VAL A 78 -8.42 -24.77 13.72
C VAL A 78 -9.12 -25.15 15.03
N GLU A 79 -8.34 -25.44 16.06
CA GLU A 79 -8.80 -25.42 17.45
C GLU A 79 -8.21 -24.18 18.15
N ILE A 80 -9.08 -23.32 18.70
CA ILE A 80 -8.70 -22.12 19.44
C ILE A 80 -9.15 -22.30 20.89
N SER A 81 -8.23 -22.18 21.85
CA SER A 81 -8.52 -22.55 23.24
C SER A 81 -7.86 -21.66 24.30
N THR A 82 -8.62 -21.37 25.34
CA THR A 82 -8.16 -20.80 26.62
C THR A 82 -8.07 -21.85 27.73
N CYS A 83 -8.41 -23.11 27.45
CA CYS A 83 -8.52 -24.18 28.44
C CYS A 83 -7.19 -24.45 29.16
N GLY A 84 -7.16 -24.21 30.47
CA GLY A 84 -5.97 -24.40 31.30
C GLY A 84 -4.91 -23.30 31.17
N ALA A 85 -5.17 -22.27 30.35
CA ALA A 85 -4.30 -21.09 30.22
C ALA A 85 -4.62 -20.00 31.26
N THR A 86 -5.86 -19.95 31.76
CA THR A 86 -6.32 -18.98 32.74
C THR A 86 -7.34 -19.59 33.71
N ASP A 87 -7.58 -18.91 34.84
CA ASP A 87 -8.67 -19.22 35.78
C ASP A 87 -9.94 -18.37 35.52
N MET A 88 -9.88 -17.42 34.57
CA MET A 88 -10.99 -16.55 34.16
C MET A 88 -12.07 -17.32 33.38
N ASP A 89 -13.32 -16.85 33.44
CA ASP A 89 -14.44 -17.38 32.66
C ASP A 89 -14.43 -16.72 31.27
N THR A 90 -14.21 -17.52 30.22
CA THR A 90 -13.89 -17.03 28.87
C THR A 90 -14.86 -17.55 27.83
N GLN A 91 -15.20 -16.70 26.87
CA GLN A 91 -15.96 -17.01 25.66
C GLN A 91 -15.09 -16.73 24.43
N ILE A 92 -15.23 -17.53 23.37
CA ILE A 92 -14.53 -17.33 22.11
C ILE A 92 -15.53 -17.40 20.96
N ALA A 93 -15.38 -16.50 19.99
CA ALA A 93 -16.08 -16.54 18.70
C ALA A 93 -15.10 -16.25 17.57
N LEU A 94 -15.32 -16.88 16.41
CA LEU A 94 -14.54 -16.66 15.18
C LEU A 94 -15.45 -16.12 14.09
N PHE A 95 -15.03 -15.06 13.42
CA PHE A 95 -15.73 -14.42 12.31
C PHE A 95 -14.84 -14.43 11.06
N GLU A 96 -15.45 -14.52 9.89
CA GLU A 96 -14.74 -14.35 8.61
C GLU A 96 -14.44 -12.86 8.37
N GLY A 97 -13.26 -12.57 7.81
CA GLY A 97 -12.74 -11.22 7.63
C GLY A 97 -12.11 -10.65 8.91
N CYS A 98 -11.36 -9.56 8.80
CA CYS A 98 -10.84 -8.81 9.96
C CYS A 98 -11.73 -7.60 10.28
N ILE A 99 -13.02 -7.87 10.42
CA ILE A 99 -14.06 -6.87 10.65
C ILE A 99 -14.47 -6.81 12.12
N CYS A 100 -15.13 -5.71 12.48
CA CYS A 100 -15.76 -5.55 13.78
C CYS A 100 -17.12 -6.23 13.83
N PRO A 101 -17.29 -7.27 14.67
CA PRO A 101 -18.57 -7.96 14.76
C PRO A 101 -19.64 -7.01 15.29
N ASP A 102 -20.64 -6.70 14.46
CA ASP A 102 -21.86 -5.97 14.84
C ASP A 102 -23.03 -6.95 15.03
N GLU A 103 -24.23 -6.52 15.39
CA GLU A 103 -25.38 -7.42 15.63
C GLU A 103 -25.87 -8.25 14.42
N ASN A 104 -25.32 -8.06 13.22
CA ASN A 104 -25.76 -8.70 11.97
C ASN A 104 -24.82 -9.81 11.47
N VAL A 105 -23.61 -9.96 12.04
CA VAL A 105 -22.56 -10.86 11.53
C VAL A 105 -22.45 -12.16 12.33
N SER A 106 -23.05 -13.27 11.87
CA SER A 106 -23.00 -14.52 12.65
C SER A 106 -21.58 -15.12 12.69
N PRO A 107 -21.09 -15.59 13.86
CA PRO A 107 -19.79 -16.25 13.93
C PRO A 107 -19.81 -17.59 13.20
N LEU A 108 -18.70 -17.95 12.57
CA LEU A 108 -18.48 -19.28 11.97
C LEU A 108 -18.60 -20.39 13.02
N CYS A 109 -18.12 -20.09 14.22
CA CYS A 109 -18.12 -20.97 15.37
C CYS A 109 -17.92 -20.13 16.63
N CYS A 110 -18.40 -20.66 17.75
CA CYS A 110 -18.42 -19.96 19.03
C CYS A 110 -18.52 -20.99 20.16
N GLY A 111 -18.13 -20.59 21.36
CA GLY A 111 -18.23 -21.48 22.51
C GLY A 111 -18.02 -20.78 23.83
N ASP A 112 -18.70 -21.30 24.86
CA ASP A 112 -18.67 -20.82 26.22
C ASP A 112 -18.53 -21.99 27.18
N ASN A 113 -17.68 -21.84 28.21
CA ASN A 113 -17.58 -22.79 29.32
C ASN A 113 -17.31 -24.26 28.92
N VAL A 114 -16.74 -24.51 27.74
CA VAL A 114 -16.55 -25.86 27.17
C VAL A 114 -15.70 -26.76 28.08
N CYS A 115 -14.72 -26.18 28.79
CA CYS A 115 -13.86 -26.90 29.73
C CYS A 115 -14.10 -26.49 31.20
N GLY A 116 -15.30 -26.00 31.52
CA GLY A 116 -15.73 -25.69 32.87
C GLY A 116 -15.96 -24.21 33.09
N LYS A 117 -14.88 -23.41 33.05
CA LYS A 117 -14.88 -21.93 33.03
C LYS A 117 -14.30 -21.38 31.74
N GLN A 118 -13.22 -21.98 31.25
CA GLN A 118 -12.60 -21.61 29.98
C GLN A 118 -13.32 -22.30 28.82
N THR A 119 -12.94 -21.96 27.59
CA THR A 119 -13.58 -22.49 26.39
C THR A 119 -12.57 -22.95 25.33
N SER A 120 -13.04 -23.81 24.43
CA SER A 120 -12.33 -24.26 23.23
C SER A 120 -13.33 -24.35 22.09
N ILE A 121 -12.97 -23.80 20.93
CA ILE A 121 -13.77 -23.85 19.70
C ILE A 121 -13.01 -24.57 18.59
N ILE A 122 -13.75 -25.20 17.68
CA ILE A 122 -13.20 -25.96 16.54
C ILE A 122 -13.93 -25.49 15.28
N CYS A 123 -13.18 -25.03 14.28
CA CYS A 123 -13.75 -24.30 13.14
C CYS A 123 -13.01 -24.61 11.84
N ASP A 124 -13.74 -24.66 10.72
CA ASP A 124 -13.14 -24.77 9.40
C ASP A 124 -12.54 -23.41 8.99
N VAL A 125 -11.30 -23.44 8.51
CA VAL A 125 -10.53 -22.28 8.07
C VAL A 125 -9.82 -22.58 6.75
N LYS A 126 -9.57 -21.51 5.99
CA LYS A 126 -8.95 -21.58 4.67
C LYS A 126 -7.64 -20.83 4.67
N CYS A 127 -6.60 -21.47 4.12
CA CYS A 127 -5.26 -20.91 4.01
C CYS A 127 -5.31 -19.49 3.42
N GLY A 128 -4.62 -18.54 4.08
CA GLY A 128 -4.50 -17.15 3.61
C GLY A 128 -5.72 -16.26 3.84
N MET A 129 -6.89 -16.81 4.17
CA MET A 129 -8.07 -16.02 4.53
C MET A 129 -7.87 -15.30 5.87
N ARG A 130 -8.51 -14.15 6.05
CA ARG A 130 -8.43 -13.39 7.31
C ARG A 130 -9.65 -13.67 8.18
N TYR A 131 -9.46 -13.76 9.49
CA TYR A 131 -10.52 -14.02 10.47
C TYR A 131 -10.38 -13.13 11.70
N THR A 132 -11.48 -12.65 12.26
CA THR A 132 -11.51 -12.01 13.58
C THR A 132 -11.75 -13.08 14.64
N ILE A 133 -10.79 -13.29 15.54
CA ILE A 133 -10.98 -14.03 16.79
C ILE A 133 -11.38 -13.02 17.86
N LEU A 134 -12.55 -13.22 18.45
CA LEU A 134 -13.02 -12.51 19.63
C LEU A 134 -12.83 -13.40 20.86
N VAL A 135 -12.14 -12.88 21.88
CA VAL A 135 -12.02 -13.51 23.19
C VAL A 135 -12.63 -12.59 24.24
N SER A 136 -13.72 -13.03 24.88
CA SER A 136 -14.41 -12.27 25.93
C SER A 136 -14.20 -12.90 27.30
N VAL A 137 -14.15 -12.08 28.35
CA VAL A 137 -14.12 -12.53 29.76
C VAL A 137 -15.37 -12.05 30.49
N THR A 138 -16.01 -12.95 31.25
CA THR A 138 -17.28 -12.70 31.95
C THR A 138 -17.14 -12.58 33.48
N ASP A 139 -15.93 -12.74 34.04
CA ASP A 139 -15.62 -12.56 35.48
C ASP A 139 -14.33 -11.71 35.67
N VAL A 140 -14.50 -10.40 35.85
CA VAL A 140 -13.39 -9.41 36.02
C VAL A 140 -12.98 -9.21 37.46
N THR A 141 -13.30 -10.14 38.36
CA THR A 141 -12.88 -9.98 39.76
C THR A 141 -11.34 -10.01 39.92
N GLN A 142 -10.61 -10.64 38.98
CA GLN A 142 -9.15 -10.65 38.87
C GLN A 142 -8.69 -10.85 37.41
N PRO A 143 -8.70 -9.81 36.56
CA PRO A 143 -8.17 -9.94 35.20
C PRO A 143 -6.66 -10.22 35.24
N SER A 144 -6.19 -11.04 34.30
CA SER A 144 -4.78 -11.49 34.23
C SER A 144 -4.40 -11.78 32.79
N SER A 145 -3.09 -11.87 32.53
CA SER A 145 -2.58 -12.21 31.21
C SER A 145 -2.51 -13.73 31.01
N PHE A 146 -2.78 -14.20 29.80
CA PHE A 146 -2.66 -15.61 29.41
C PHE A 146 -2.39 -15.77 27.91
N ASP A 147 -1.87 -16.93 27.50
CA ASP A 147 -1.66 -17.27 26.10
C ASP A 147 -2.87 -18.00 25.52
N LEU A 148 -3.45 -17.44 24.46
CA LEU A 148 -4.47 -18.09 23.63
C LEU A 148 -3.80 -19.17 22.77
N SER A 149 -4.23 -20.42 22.92
CA SER A 149 -3.72 -21.54 22.14
C SER A 149 -4.40 -21.60 20.78
N ILE A 150 -3.61 -21.71 19.71
CA ILE A 150 -4.08 -21.98 18.35
C ILE A 150 -3.45 -23.29 17.89
N ILE A 151 -4.28 -24.28 17.58
CA ILE A 151 -3.83 -25.61 17.14
C ILE A 151 -4.37 -25.86 15.73
N GLN A 152 -3.46 -26.08 14.79
CA GLN A 152 -3.80 -26.31 13.39
C GLN A 152 -3.96 -27.81 13.12
N ASN A 153 -5.10 -28.19 12.55
CA ASN A 153 -5.37 -29.55 12.10
C ASN A 153 -5.83 -29.53 10.65
N GLY A 154 -4.85 -29.49 9.73
CA GLY A 154 -5.10 -29.54 8.30
C GLY A 154 -3.80 -29.57 7.50
N ASP A 155 -3.92 -29.40 6.19
CA ASP A 155 -2.76 -29.37 5.30
C ASP A 155 -2.16 -27.96 5.32
N PRO A 156 -0.83 -27.80 5.54
CA PRO A 156 -0.19 -26.48 5.47
C PRO A 156 -0.55 -25.79 4.18
N CYS A 157 -0.61 -24.45 4.22
CA CYS A 157 -0.59 -23.66 3.00
C CYS A 157 0.51 -24.20 2.10
N ASP A 158 0.23 -24.31 0.81
CA ASP A 158 1.31 -24.38 -0.16
C ASP A 158 2.24 -23.21 0.19
N ALA A 159 3.47 -23.53 0.65
CA ALA A 159 4.35 -22.53 1.23
C ALA A 159 4.51 -21.40 0.20
N PRO A 160 4.47 -20.11 0.61
CA PRO A 160 5.06 -19.07 -0.21
C PRO A 160 6.46 -19.57 -0.53
N ILE A 161 6.78 -19.73 -1.81
CA ILE A 161 8.14 -20.02 -2.19
C ILE A 161 8.91 -18.75 -1.82
N GLU A 162 9.72 -18.81 -0.75
CA GLU A 162 10.70 -17.78 -0.44
C GLU A 162 11.52 -17.55 -1.72
N ASP A 163 11.29 -16.42 -2.41
CA ASP A 163 11.87 -15.90 -3.67
C ASP A 163 10.85 -15.51 -4.79
N GLU A 164 9.53 -15.62 -4.60
CA GLU A 164 8.54 -15.18 -5.62
C GLU A 164 8.00 -13.76 -5.41
N ASN A 165 8.90 -12.77 -5.23
CA ASN A 165 8.51 -11.39 -5.48
C ASN A 165 8.04 -11.27 -6.95
N ILE A 166 7.06 -10.41 -7.20
CA ILE A 166 6.56 -10.15 -8.54
C ILE A 166 7.74 -9.79 -9.45
N THR A 167 7.90 -10.57 -10.52
CA THR A 167 8.96 -10.33 -11.50
C THR A 167 8.56 -9.18 -12.41
N CYS A 168 9.47 -8.26 -12.68
CA CYS A 168 9.26 -7.24 -13.70
C CYS A 168 9.32 -7.88 -15.08
N GLU A 169 8.19 -7.98 -15.78
CA GLU A 169 8.17 -8.43 -17.17
C GLU A 169 8.27 -7.28 -18.15
N ASP A 170 8.79 -7.66 -19.31
CA ASP A 170 8.83 -6.85 -20.50
C ASP A 170 7.41 -6.68 -21.07
N CYS A 171 7.09 -5.51 -21.66
CA CYS A 171 5.78 -5.33 -22.26
C CYS A 171 5.52 -6.31 -23.43
N CYS A 172 4.24 -6.59 -23.66
CA CYS A 172 3.79 -7.44 -24.74
C CYS A 172 2.79 -6.70 -25.63
N GLY A 173 2.89 -6.88 -26.96
CA GLY A 173 1.94 -6.33 -27.92
C GLY A 173 2.64 -5.74 -29.15
N GLY A 174 2.59 -6.44 -30.28
CA GLY A 174 3.16 -5.96 -31.54
C GLY A 174 2.30 -4.88 -32.20
N ILE A 175 2.90 -4.10 -33.09
CA ILE A 175 2.22 -3.07 -33.89
C ILE A 175 1.35 -3.73 -34.97
N PRO A 176 0.01 -3.55 -34.98
CA PRO A 176 -0.84 -4.08 -36.04
C PRO A 176 -0.60 -3.35 -37.37
N GLU A 177 -0.05 -4.05 -38.38
CA GLU A 177 0.30 -3.46 -39.69
C GLU A 177 -0.92 -2.79 -40.38
N VAL A 178 -2.12 -3.34 -40.19
CA VAL A 178 -3.34 -2.90 -40.87
C VAL A 178 -3.69 -1.44 -40.58
N THR A 179 -3.31 -0.91 -39.41
CA THR A 179 -3.67 0.45 -39.00
C THR A 179 -2.86 1.49 -39.77
N GLY A 180 -1.63 1.13 -40.17
CA GLY A 180 -0.67 2.05 -40.76
C GLY A 180 -0.10 3.07 -39.75
N PHE A 181 -0.38 2.91 -38.46
CA PHE A 181 0.19 3.73 -37.39
C PHE A 181 1.58 3.19 -37.00
N GLY A 182 2.51 4.09 -36.69
CA GLY A 182 3.93 3.77 -36.52
C GLY A 182 4.41 3.72 -35.07
N GLY A 183 3.70 4.36 -34.14
CA GLY A 183 4.01 4.38 -32.72
C GLY A 183 2.84 3.86 -31.88
N LEU A 184 2.66 4.43 -30.69
CA LEU A 184 1.86 3.82 -29.61
C LEU A 184 0.39 3.73 -30.06
N GLN A 185 -0.25 2.57 -29.89
CA GLN A 185 -1.65 2.40 -30.27
C GLN A 185 -2.43 1.80 -29.12
N ALA A 186 -3.67 2.24 -28.93
CA ALA A 186 -4.62 1.57 -28.04
C ALA A 186 -5.68 0.85 -28.86
N ILE A 187 -5.83 -0.46 -28.67
CA ILE A 187 -7.09 -1.15 -28.97
C ILE A 187 -8.02 -0.94 -27.79
N SER A 188 -9.28 -0.62 -28.06
CA SER A 188 -10.31 -0.55 -27.03
C SER A 188 -11.64 -1.05 -27.55
N THR A 189 -12.41 -1.64 -26.64
CA THR A 189 -13.74 -2.18 -26.92
C THR A 189 -14.83 -1.29 -26.36
N GLN A 190 -16.02 -1.37 -26.94
CA GLN A 190 -17.18 -0.59 -26.49
C GLN A 190 -18.49 -1.29 -26.88
N TRP A 191 -19.54 -1.04 -26.10
CA TRP A 191 -20.90 -1.36 -26.47
C TRP A 191 -21.50 -0.27 -27.36
N ARG A 192 -22.40 -0.65 -28.27
CA ARG A 192 -23.10 0.29 -29.15
C ARG A 192 -24.55 -0.11 -29.32
N ASP A 193 -25.48 0.85 -29.34
CA ASP A 193 -26.92 0.56 -29.54
C ASP A 193 -27.25 0.22 -31.00
N VAL A 194 -26.53 0.77 -31.96
CA VAL A 194 -26.79 0.54 -33.39
C VAL A 194 -26.03 -0.71 -33.84
N PRO A 195 -26.70 -1.71 -34.45
CA PRO A 195 -26.04 -2.97 -34.76
C PRO A 195 -24.83 -2.89 -35.71
N ASN A 196 -24.78 -1.90 -36.60
CA ASN A 196 -23.66 -1.72 -37.53
C ASN A 196 -22.57 -0.75 -37.02
N ASP A 197 -22.68 -0.27 -35.79
CA ASP A 197 -21.63 0.57 -35.20
C ASP A 197 -20.46 -0.31 -34.73
N TYR A 198 -19.28 0.31 -34.69
CA TYR A 198 -18.03 -0.36 -34.35
C TYR A 198 -17.91 -0.59 -32.85
N VAL A 199 -17.62 -1.84 -32.47
CA VAL A 199 -17.43 -2.27 -31.08
C VAL A 199 -15.96 -2.45 -30.71
N VAL A 200 -15.06 -2.28 -31.68
CA VAL A 200 -13.60 -2.28 -31.52
C VAL A 200 -13.04 -1.12 -32.34
N ASN A 201 -12.14 -0.36 -31.75
CA ASN A 201 -11.40 0.70 -32.43
C ASN A 201 -9.91 0.60 -32.06
N VAL A 202 -9.05 1.06 -32.97
CA VAL A 202 -7.63 1.28 -32.65
C VAL A 202 -7.32 2.77 -32.79
N TYR A 203 -6.77 3.37 -31.73
CA TYR A 203 -6.43 4.79 -31.65
C TYR A 203 -4.91 4.95 -31.74
N ASP A 204 -4.47 5.91 -32.54
CA ASP A 204 -3.08 6.34 -32.59
C ASP A 204 -2.78 7.27 -31.42
N LEU A 205 -1.96 6.81 -30.47
CA LEU A 205 -1.58 7.52 -29.26
C LEU A 205 -0.27 8.30 -29.42
N ASP A 206 0.31 8.36 -30.63
CA ASP A 206 1.48 9.21 -30.86
C ASP A 206 1.15 10.69 -30.63
N THR A 207 2.04 11.38 -29.92
CA THR A 207 1.87 12.76 -29.40
C THR A 207 1.49 13.80 -30.45
N ALA A 208 1.72 13.55 -31.74
CA ALA A 208 1.31 14.45 -32.83
C ALA A 208 -0.22 14.59 -32.97
N GLY A 209 -1.01 13.64 -32.45
CA GLY A 209 -2.47 13.61 -32.52
C GLY A 209 -3.22 13.98 -31.22
N LEU A 210 -2.50 14.09 -30.10
CA LEU A 210 -3.10 14.30 -28.77
C LEU A 210 -3.22 15.79 -28.43
N SER A 211 -4.32 16.16 -27.77
CA SER A 211 -4.58 17.52 -27.29
C SER A 211 -3.89 17.78 -25.95
N ALA A 212 -3.89 19.04 -25.52
CA ALA A 212 -3.40 19.39 -24.19
C ALA A 212 -4.20 18.66 -23.08
N PRO A 213 -3.56 18.36 -21.94
CA PRO A 213 -4.24 17.77 -20.79
C PRO A 213 -5.53 18.49 -20.38
N GLY A 214 -6.49 17.72 -19.86
CA GLY A 214 -7.81 18.23 -19.44
C GLY A 214 -8.77 18.54 -20.60
N THR A 215 -8.44 18.17 -21.83
CA THR A 215 -9.30 18.37 -23.02
C THR A 215 -9.40 17.11 -23.87
N ASN A 216 -10.49 17.00 -24.64
CA ASN A 216 -10.73 15.85 -25.51
C ASN A 216 -9.83 15.89 -26.75
N SER A 217 -9.13 14.78 -26.98
CA SER A 217 -8.33 14.49 -28.17
C SER A 217 -9.18 13.85 -29.26
N VAL A 218 -8.75 14.02 -30.51
CA VAL A 218 -9.34 13.36 -31.68
C VAL A 218 -8.19 12.73 -32.47
N PRO A 219 -7.57 11.66 -31.94
CA PRO A 219 -6.47 11.00 -32.61
C PRO A 219 -6.95 10.31 -33.90
N PRO A 220 -6.05 10.00 -34.84
CA PRO A 220 -6.33 9.06 -35.90
C PRO A 220 -6.91 7.76 -35.34
N THR A 221 -7.99 7.27 -35.95
CA THR A 221 -8.66 6.04 -35.52
C THR A 221 -8.77 5.08 -36.70
N TYR A 222 -8.38 3.83 -36.48
CA TYR A 222 -8.60 2.73 -37.42
C TYR A 222 -9.84 1.93 -37.01
N GLN A 223 -10.68 1.63 -38.00
CA GLN A 223 -11.89 0.82 -37.89
C GLN A 223 -11.95 -0.14 -39.07
N HIS A 224 -12.31 -1.40 -38.81
CA HIS A 224 -12.57 -2.38 -39.85
C HIS A 224 -14.09 -2.55 -40.07
N PRO A 225 -14.60 -2.63 -41.33
CA PRO A 225 -16.03 -2.73 -41.63
C PRO A 225 -16.78 -3.89 -40.97
N ASP A 226 -16.06 -4.94 -40.57
CA ASP A 226 -16.60 -6.13 -39.90
C ASP A 226 -16.41 -6.12 -38.37
N TRP A 227 -15.85 -5.07 -37.77
CA TRP A 227 -15.73 -4.94 -36.31
C TRP A 227 -16.98 -4.30 -35.69
N THR A 228 -18.15 -4.80 -36.08
CA THR A 228 -19.45 -4.24 -35.70
C THR A 228 -20.17 -5.14 -34.71
N ARG A 229 -21.15 -4.58 -33.98
CA ARG A 229 -21.98 -5.36 -33.04
C ARG A 229 -22.72 -6.50 -33.74
N ASP A 230 -23.21 -6.31 -34.96
CA ASP A 230 -23.89 -7.37 -35.75
C ASP A 230 -22.95 -8.54 -36.09
N LYS A 231 -21.65 -8.25 -36.20
CA LYS A 231 -20.66 -9.26 -36.59
C LYS A 231 -20.03 -9.94 -35.38
N LEU A 232 -19.50 -9.17 -34.45
CA LEU A 232 -18.77 -9.66 -33.27
C LEU A 232 -19.67 -9.84 -32.04
N GLY A 233 -20.82 -9.17 -32.01
CA GLY A 233 -21.67 -9.10 -30.82
C GLY A 233 -21.18 -8.02 -29.89
N THR A 234 -21.49 -8.18 -28.61
CA THR A 234 -20.87 -7.39 -27.55
C THR A 234 -19.55 -8.03 -27.13
N VAL A 235 -18.51 -7.19 -27.02
CA VAL A 235 -17.16 -7.60 -26.65
C VAL A 235 -16.64 -6.73 -25.51
N PHE A 236 -15.77 -7.28 -24.65
CA PHE A 236 -15.13 -6.56 -23.55
C PHE A 236 -13.63 -6.73 -23.57
N GLY A 237 -13.13 -7.94 -23.26
CA GLY A 237 -11.69 -8.15 -23.15
C GLY A 237 -10.99 -7.96 -24.48
N CYS A 238 -9.80 -7.39 -24.45
CA CYS A 238 -8.94 -7.25 -25.62
C CYS A 238 -7.49 -7.56 -25.26
N ALA A 239 -6.74 -8.07 -26.23
CA ALA A 239 -5.31 -8.32 -26.08
C ALA A 239 -4.59 -8.14 -27.42
N ILE A 240 -3.28 -7.85 -27.39
CA ILE A 240 -2.44 -7.73 -28.57
C ILE A 240 -1.32 -8.78 -28.52
N GLY A 241 -1.23 -9.61 -29.55
CA GLY A 241 -0.14 -10.56 -29.71
C GLY A 241 1.15 -9.89 -30.18
N GLY A 242 2.30 -10.54 -29.92
CA GLY A 242 3.62 -10.00 -30.33
C GLY A 242 3.80 -9.78 -31.84
N ASP A 243 2.97 -10.40 -32.68
CA ASP A 243 2.96 -10.20 -34.13
C ASP A 243 1.97 -9.11 -34.62
N GLY A 244 1.33 -8.39 -33.70
CA GLY A 244 0.31 -7.39 -33.99
C GLY A 244 -1.07 -7.97 -34.32
N THR A 245 -1.28 -9.29 -34.20
CA THR A 245 -2.62 -9.87 -34.18
C THR A 245 -3.36 -9.40 -32.93
N MET A 246 -4.59 -8.93 -33.10
CA MET A 246 -5.41 -8.50 -31.96
C MET A 246 -6.47 -9.55 -31.64
N TYR A 247 -6.90 -9.60 -30.39
CA TYR A 247 -7.92 -10.53 -29.90
C TYR A 247 -8.98 -9.75 -29.14
N VAL A 248 -10.24 -10.16 -29.26
CA VAL A 248 -11.34 -9.64 -28.43
C VAL A 248 -12.27 -10.76 -27.99
N SER A 249 -12.78 -10.69 -26.76
CA SER A 249 -13.69 -11.70 -26.18
C SER A 249 -15.13 -11.24 -26.16
N ALA A 250 -16.06 -12.16 -26.43
CA ALA A 250 -17.49 -11.94 -26.19
C ALA A 250 -17.74 -11.66 -24.70
N THR A 251 -18.76 -10.86 -24.39
CA THR A 251 -19.10 -10.49 -23.01
C THR A 251 -20.61 -10.39 -22.78
N SER A 252 -21.02 -10.16 -21.53
CA SER A 252 -22.43 -9.97 -21.14
C SER A 252 -22.63 -8.85 -20.11
N ILE A 253 -21.71 -7.90 -20.00
CA ILE A 253 -21.67 -6.94 -18.86
C ILE A 253 -22.42 -5.62 -19.13
N PHE A 254 -22.89 -5.38 -20.36
CA PHE A 254 -23.41 -4.10 -20.82
C PHE A 254 -24.96 -4.01 -20.81
N PHE A 255 -25.64 -4.98 -20.19
CA PHE A 255 -27.10 -5.10 -20.02
C PHE A 255 -27.89 -5.45 -21.27
N LEU A 256 -27.62 -4.81 -22.41
CA LEU A 256 -28.23 -5.10 -23.71
C LEU A 256 -27.24 -5.84 -24.61
N ASP A 257 -26.67 -6.91 -24.06
CA ASP A 257 -25.66 -7.69 -24.76
C ASP A 257 -26.25 -8.52 -25.89
N THR A 258 -25.47 -8.76 -26.93
CA THR A 258 -25.89 -9.54 -28.11
C THR A 258 -24.76 -10.44 -28.58
N VAL A 259 -25.13 -11.60 -29.11
CA VAL A 259 -24.18 -12.51 -29.77
C VAL A 259 -24.12 -12.16 -31.26
N GLY A 260 -22.91 -11.95 -31.76
CA GLY A 260 -22.66 -11.60 -33.15
C GLY A 260 -22.91 -12.75 -34.13
N SER A 261 -22.98 -12.43 -35.41
CA SER A 261 -23.14 -13.43 -36.48
C SER A 261 -21.88 -14.27 -36.76
N LEU A 262 -20.71 -13.87 -36.27
CA LEU A 262 -19.44 -14.58 -36.48
C LEU A 262 -19.23 -15.73 -35.48
N GLY A 263 -19.73 -15.60 -34.25
CA GLY A 263 -19.46 -16.55 -33.17
C GLY A 263 -20.63 -16.71 -32.19
N GLY A 264 -20.30 -17.11 -30.98
CA GLY A 264 -21.19 -17.42 -29.87
C GLY A 264 -20.84 -16.63 -28.59
N PRO A 265 -21.54 -16.91 -27.48
CA PRO A 265 -21.28 -16.25 -26.20
C PRO A 265 -19.94 -16.65 -25.57
N GLY A 266 -19.42 -17.85 -25.82
CA GLY A 266 -18.08 -18.23 -25.34
C GLY A 266 -16.95 -17.85 -26.30
N SER A 267 -17.18 -16.99 -27.29
CA SER A 267 -16.25 -16.82 -28.40
C SER A 267 -15.16 -15.80 -28.13
N ILE A 268 -13.95 -16.18 -28.53
CA ILE A 268 -12.82 -15.27 -28.68
C ILE A 268 -12.58 -15.08 -30.18
N TYR A 269 -12.46 -13.83 -30.60
CA TYR A 269 -12.25 -13.46 -31.99
C TYR A 269 -10.80 -13.05 -32.20
N ARG A 270 -10.19 -13.61 -33.24
CA ARG A 270 -8.90 -13.18 -33.77
C ARG A 270 -9.12 -12.13 -34.86
N LEU A 271 -8.51 -10.97 -34.70
CA LEU A 271 -8.49 -9.88 -35.67
C LEU A 271 -7.09 -9.87 -36.32
N ASP A 272 -7.04 -10.17 -37.60
CA ASP A 272 -5.77 -10.35 -38.31
C ASP A 272 -4.94 -9.05 -38.33
N GLY A 273 -3.70 -9.08 -37.84
CA GLY A 273 -2.86 -7.87 -37.71
C GLY A 273 -2.53 -7.17 -39.03
N ALA A 274 -2.53 -7.90 -40.15
CA ALA A 274 -2.21 -7.36 -41.48
C ALA A 274 -3.45 -6.86 -42.25
N THR A 275 -4.61 -7.49 -42.04
CA THR A 275 -5.83 -7.20 -42.83
C THR A 275 -7.00 -6.66 -42.02
N GLY A 276 -6.97 -6.77 -40.70
CA GLY A 276 -8.07 -6.45 -39.79
C GLY A 276 -9.23 -7.45 -39.85
N ALA A 277 -9.17 -8.46 -40.72
CA ALA A 277 -10.28 -9.38 -40.92
C ALA A 277 -10.55 -10.20 -39.65
N PRO A 278 -11.80 -10.22 -39.14
CA PRO A 278 -12.14 -11.00 -37.95
C PRO A 278 -12.41 -12.46 -38.30
N SER A 279 -12.01 -13.35 -37.40
CA SER A 279 -12.34 -14.79 -37.41
C SER A 279 -12.61 -15.26 -35.99
N GLU A 280 -13.49 -16.25 -35.83
CA GLU A 280 -13.65 -16.93 -34.54
C GLU A 280 -12.44 -17.84 -34.30
N LEU A 281 -11.68 -17.59 -33.23
CA LEU A 281 -10.52 -18.39 -32.85
C LEU A 281 -11.01 -19.68 -32.16
N ILE A 282 -11.87 -19.51 -31.16
CA ILE A 282 -12.42 -20.58 -30.33
C ILE A 282 -13.77 -20.14 -29.77
N ALA A 283 -14.65 -21.10 -29.50
CA ALA A 283 -15.81 -20.93 -28.65
C ALA A 283 -15.64 -21.81 -27.41
N LEU A 284 -15.37 -21.18 -26.26
CA LEU A 284 -15.30 -21.82 -24.95
C LEU A 284 -16.68 -22.29 -24.48
N PRO A 285 -16.75 -23.24 -23.53
CA PRO A 285 -18.01 -23.64 -22.91
C PRO A 285 -18.82 -22.45 -22.39
N ASN A 286 -20.12 -22.47 -22.66
CA ASN A 286 -21.05 -21.46 -22.17
C ASN A 286 -22.45 -22.09 -22.04
N GLN A 287 -22.76 -22.65 -20.87
CA GLN A 287 -24.00 -23.33 -20.54
C GLN A 287 -25.00 -22.36 -19.91
N PHE A 288 -26.17 -22.20 -20.51
CA PHE A 288 -27.14 -21.22 -20.03
C PHE A 288 -28.46 -21.84 -19.54
N ASP A 289 -28.92 -21.33 -18.39
CA ASP A 289 -30.31 -21.39 -17.90
C ASP A 289 -31.14 -20.27 -18.55
N GLN A 290 -30.72 -19.02 -18.29
CA GLN A 290 -31.30 -17.76 -18.74
C GLN A 290 -30.16 -16.77 -19.00
N GLY A 291 -30.09 -16.20 -20.21
CA GLY A 291 -28.99 -15.34 -20.64
C GLY A 291 -27.82 -16.12 -21.24
N TYR A 292 -26.65 -15.48 -21.34
CA TYR A 292 -25.39 -16.11 -21.72
C TYR A 292 -24.27 -15.50 -20.87
N PRO A 293 -23.68 -16.25 -19.92
CA PRO A 293 -22.65 -15.72 -19.03
C PRO A 293 -21.44 -15.13 -19.72
N SER A 294 -21.10 -15.67 -20.89
CA SER A 294 -20.04 -15.14 -21.73
C SER A 294 -18.67 -15.14 -21.04
N LEU A 295 -17.71 -14.39 -21.56
CA LEU A 295 -16.34 -14.30 -21.03
C LEU A 295 -16.12 -12.99 -20.27
N GLY A 296 -15.09 -13.00 -19.41
CA GLY A 296 -14.58 -11.83 -18.74
C GLY A 296 -13.53 -11.12 -19.60
N ASN A 297 -12.29 -11.13 -19.13
CA ASN A 297 -11.16 -10.51 -19.83
C ASN A 297 -10.19 -11.55 -20.39
N ILE A 298 -9.30 -11.12 -21.27
CA ILE A 298 -8.28 -11.93 -21.94
C ILE A 298 -6.93 -11.23 -21.85
N ALA A 299 -5.85 -12.00 -21.80
CA ALA A 299 -4.50 -11.46 -21.85
C ALA A 299 -3.58 -12.36 -22.68
N PHE A 300 -2.62 -11.76 -23.36
CA PHE A 300 -1.66 -12.45 -24.23
C PHE A 300 -0.26 -12.41 -23.62
N GLU A 301 0.45 -13.52 -23.67
CA GLU A 301 1.84 -13.60 -23.22
C GLU A 301 2.77 -13.87 -24.41
N CYS A 302 3.67 -12.93 -24.68
CA CYS A 302 4.49 -12.91 -25.89
C CYS A 302 5.58 -13.99 -25.92
N ASN A 303 6.20 -14.32 -24.79
CA ASN A 303 7.33 -15.24 -24.70
C ASN A 303 6.90 -16.69 -24.93
N ARG A 304 5.79 -17.13 -24.31
CA ARG A 304 5.20 -18.46 -24.54
C ARG A 304 4.26 -18.49 -25.74
N ASN A 305 3.84 -17.32 -26.24
CA ASN A 305 2.87 -17.17 -27.31
C ASN A 305 1.56 -17.92 -26.95
N ILE A 306 0.97 -17.52 -25.83
CA ILE A 306 -0.25 -18.13 -25.29
C ILE A 306 -1.27 -17.05 -24.94
N LEU A 307 -2.56 -17.37 -25.10
CA LEU A 307 -3.67 -16.51 -24.71
C LEU A 307 -4.37 -17.09 -23.48
N PHE A 308 -4.65 -16.24 -22.49
CA PHE A 308 -5.46 -16.56 -21.32
C PHE A 308 -6.83 -15.92 -21.43
N ALA A 309 -7.86 -16.58 -20.89
CA ALA A 309 -9.22 -16.07 -20.86
C ALA A 309 -9.95 -16.51 -19.59
N SER A 310 -10.64 -15.58 -18.94
CA SER A 310 -11.59 -15.91 -17.87
C SER A 310 -12.99 -16.15 -18.44
N ASN A 311 -13.70 -17.11 -17.86
CA ASN A 311 -15.05 -17.48 -18.29
C ASN A 311 -16.03 -17.33 -17.13
N PHE A 312 -17.06 -16.50 -17.32
CA PHE A 312 -18.06 -16.25 -16.29
C PHE A 312 -19.06 -17.37 -16.11
N ASP A 313 -19.13 -18.30 -17.06
CA ASP A 313 -19.98 -19.49 -17.01
C ASP A 313 -19.42 -20.51 -16.02
N ASP A 314 -18.30 -21.13 -16.37
CA ASP A 314 -17.67 -22.20 -15.60
C ASP A 314 -16.74 -21.71 -14.48
N GLY A 315 -16.46 -20.40 -14.42
CA GLY A 315 -15.56 -19.78 -13.44
C GLY A 315 -14.09 -20.17 -13.62
N LEU A 316 -13.74 -20.75 -14.78
CA LEU A 316 -12.40 -21.21 -15.08
C LEU A 316 -11.58 -20.11 -15.76
N VAL A 317 -10.27 -20.23 -15.60
CA VAL A 317 -9.29 -19.58 -16.45
C VAL A 317 -8.79 -20.60 -17.47
N TRP A 318 -8.84 -20.22 -18.74
CA TRP A 318 -8.45 -21.05 -19.88
C TRP A 318 -7.12 -20.56 -20.43
N SER A 319 -6.18 -21.48 -20.68
CA SER A 319 -5.00 -21.21 -21.50
C SER A 319 -5.18 -21.80 -22.89
N ILE A 320 -4.88 -21.03 -23.94
CA ILE A 320 -5.33 -21.28 -25.31
C ILE A 320 -4.16 -21.03 -26.27
N ASP A 321 -3.93 -21.96 -27.19
CA ASP A 321 -3.01 -21.74 -28.31
C ASP A 321 -3.62 -20.70 -29.27
N PRO A 322 -3.01 -19.51 -29.42
CA PRO A 322 -3.58 -18.42 -30.19
C PRO A 322 -3.53 -18.65 -31.71
N VAL A 323 -2.75 -19.62 -32.17
CA VAL A 323 -2.62 -19.95 -33.60
C VAL A 323 -3.66 -20.98 -34.00
N SER A 324 -3.84 -22.04 -33.21
CA SER A 324 -4.74 -23.13 -33.53
C SER A 324 -6.14 -22.99 -32.94
N GLY A 325 -6.30 -22.15 -31.92
CA GLY A 325 -7.56 -21.99 -31.17
C GLY A 325 -7.91 -23.23 -30.35
N THR A 326 -6.92 -24.04 -29.96
CA THR A 326 -7.15 -25.20 -29.10
C THR A 326 -6.82 -24.88 -27.63
N PRO A 327 -7.66 -25.29 -26.66
CA PRO A 327 -7.30 -25.21 -25.25
C PRO A 327 -6.02 -26.00 -24.96
N VAL A 328 -5.14 -25.40 -24.16
CA VAL A 328 -3.91 -25.99 -23.64
C VAL A 328 -4.16 -26.56 -22.25
N ASP A 329 -4.75 -25.76 -21.36
CA ASP A 329 -5.08 -26.15 -19.99
C ASP A 329 -6.22 -25.30 -19.41
N THR A 330 -6.74 -25.71 -18.25
CA THR A 330 -7.76 -24.97 -17.49
C THR A 330 -7.50 -25.01 -15.99
N TYR A 331 -7.87 -23.92 -15.32
CA TYR A 331 -7.67 -23.73 -13.89
C TYR A 331 -8.94 -23.19 -13.22
N ARG A 332 -9.25 -23.72 -12.03
CA ARG A 332 -10.36 -23.25 -11.20
C ARG A 332 -9.88 -22.62 -9.90
N HIS A 333 -10.34 -21.40 -9.64
CA HIS A 333 -9.98 -20.66 -8.44
C HIS A 333 -10.38 -21.38 -7.14
N VAL A 334 -11.65 -21.76 -6.96
CA VAL A 334 -12.20 -22.16 -5.64
C VAL A 334 -11.45 -23.29 -4.93
N ASP A 335 -10.95 -24.27 -5.68
CA ASP A 335 -10.28 -25.46 -5.17
C ASP A 335 -8.85 -25.64 -5.71
N GLY A 336 -8.34 -24.65 -6.45
CA GLY A 336 -7.00 -24.67 -7.00
C GLY A 336 -6.78 -25.74 -8.08
N LEU A 337 -7.85 -26.30 -8.65
CA LEU A 337 -7.75 -27.48 -9.51
C LEU A 337 -7.33 -27.12 -10.94
N VAL A 338 -6.30 -27.80 -11.43
CA VAL A 338 -5.90 -27.81 -12.84
C VAL A 338 -6.54 -29.02 -13.53
N MET A 339 -7.33 -28.79 -14.57
CA MET A 339 -8.26 -29.80 -15.13
C MET A 339 -7.89 -30.28 -16.54
N GLY A 340 -6.83 -29.73 -17.14
CA GLY A 340 -6.47 -30.01 -18.52
C GLY A 340 -7.37 -29.26 -19.52
N PRO A 341 -7.17 -29.49 -20.83
CA PRO A 341 -7.84 -28.74 -21.89
C PRO A 341 -9.34 -29.07 -22.04
N ALA A 342 -9.88 -30.01 -21.27
CA ALA A 342 -11.29 -30.40 -21.36
C ALA A 342 -12.23 -29.53 -20.49
N GLY A 343 -11.68 -28.74 -19.56
CA GLY A 343 -12.45 -27.97 -18.58
C GLY A 343 -13.21 -28.84 -17.57
N ASP A 344 -14.21 -28.26 -16.90
CA ASP A 344 -15.05 -28.98 -15.95
C ASP A 344 -16.18 -29.76 -16.64
N PRO A 345 -16.16 -31.11 -16.60
CA PRO A 345 -17.24 -31.91 -17.17
C PRO A 345 -18.57 -31.83 -16.40
N ASN A 346 -18.58 -31.24 -15.20
CA ASN A 346 -19.75 -31.10 -14.34
C ASN A 346 -20.20 -29.65 -14.17
N ASP A 347 -19.71 -28.76 -15.02
CA ASP A 347 -20.12 -27.37 -15.07
C ASP A 347 -21.66 -27.23 -15.14
N ALA A 348 -22.20 -26.32 -14.32
CA ALA A 348 -23.63 -26.12 -14.14
C ALA A 348 -24.07 -24.89 -14.95
N PRO A 349 -25.25 -24.91 -15.61
CA PRO A 349 -25.67 -23.77 -16.41
C PRO A 349 -25.84 -22.48 -15.61
N GLY A 350 -25.34 -21.36 -16.14
CA GLY A 350 -25.45 -20.03 -15.58
C GLY A 350 -24.10 -19.46 -15.16
N TYR A 351 -24.11 -18.28 -14.54
CA TYR A 351 -22.88 -17.67 -14.08
C TYR A 351 -22.28 -18.46 -12.91
N ALA A 352 -20.96 -18.61 -12.91
CA ALA A 352 -20.20 -19.02 -11.74
C ALA A 352 -20.56 -18.11 -10.55
N PRO A 353 -20.73 -18.66 -9.33
CA PRO A 353 -21.05 -17.87 -8.15
C PRO A 353 -20.02 -16.77 -7.87
N LEU A 354 -20.46 -15.67 -7.25
CA LEU A 354 -19.53 -14.70 -6.68
C LEU A 354 -18.61 -15.38 -5.64
N GLY A 355 -17.36 -14.94 -5.57
CA GLY A 355 -16.29 -15.59 -4.81
C GLY A 355 -15.67 -16.81 -5.50
N ALA A 356 -16.26 -17.28 -6.60
CA ALA A 356 -15.70 -18.31 -7.49
C ALA A 356 -15.38 -17.79 -8.89
N ARG A 357 -15.96 -16.64 -9.26
CA ARG A 357 -15.92 -16.08 -10.61
C ARG A 357 -14.66 -15.24 -10.81
N VAL A 358 -13.87 -15.60 -11.82
CA VAL A 358 -12.66 -14.85 -12.21
C VAL A 358 -12.99 -13.83 -13.30
N TRP A 359 -12.31 -12.68 -13.31
CA TRP A 359 -12.48 -11.66 -14.36
C TRP A 359 -11.16 -11.23 -15.00
N ALA A 360 -10.37 -10.40 -14.32
CA ALA A 360 -9.09 -9.96 -14.86
C ALA A 360 -8.11 -11.12 -14.91
N VAL A 361 -7.25 -11.15 -15.93
CA VAL A 361 -6.14 -12.10 -16.07
C VAL A 361 -4.95 -11.33 -16.63
N GLN A 362 -3.76 -11.50 -16.07
CA GLN A 362 -2.54 -10.83 -16.50
C GLN A 362 -1.33 -11.74 -16.27
N PRO A 363 -0.67 -12.24 -17.32
CA PRO A 363 0.55 -13.03 -17.17
C PRO A 363 1.72 -12.12 -16.78
N VAL A 364 2.47 -12.53 -15.77
CA VAL A 364 3.68 -11.86 -15.29
C VAL A 364 4.68 -12.95 -14.87
N GLY A 365 5.81 -13.02 -15.57
CA GLY A 365 6.86 -13.96 -15.29
C GLY A 365 6.45 -15.40 -15.58
N ASP A 366 6.59 -16.22 -14.55
CA ASP A 366 6.11 -17.59 -14.47
C ASP A 366 4.80 -17.70 -13.68
N ARG A 367 4.05 -16.60 -13.54
CA ARG A 367 2.74 -16.58 -12.89
C ARG A 367 1.67 -15.94 -13.77
N LEU A 368 0.43 -16.33 -13.55
CA LEU A 368 -0.75 -15.65 -14.04
C LEU A 368 -1.45 -15.02 -12.84
N TYR A 369 -1.51 -13.69 -12.82
CA TYR A 369 -2.31 -12.92 -11.87
C TYR A 369 -3.74 -12.83 -12.38
N TYR A 370 -4.71 -12.90 -11.47
CA TYR A 370 -6.12 -12.84 -11.83
C TYR A 370 -6.96 -12.29 -10.67
N SER A 371 -8.10 -11.68 -11.00
CA SER A 371 -9.03 -11.16 -10.00
C SER A 371 -10.20 -12.11 -9.75
N VAL A 372 -10.71 -12.12 -8.52
CA VAL A 372 -11.91 -12.85 -8.12
C VAL A 372 -13.01 -11.84 -7.82
N TRP A 373 -14.12 -11.97 -8.54
CA TRP A 373 -15.33 -11.18 -8.32
C TRP A 373 -16.09 -11.75 -7.12
N VAL A 374 -15.89 -11.14 -5.96
CA VAL A 374 -16.49 -11.52 -4.67
C VAL A 374 -17.77 -10.74 -4.42
N GLU A 375 -17.76 -9.44 -4.72
CA GLU A 375 -18.89 -8.56 -4.46
C GLU A 375 -19.01 -7.46 -5.52
N ASP A 376 -20.15 -6.77 -5.53
CA ASP A 376 -20.39 -5.59 -6.36
C ASP A 376 -21.36 -4.63 -5.69
N MET A 377 -21.58 -3.46 -6.28
CA MET A 377 -22.46 -2.41 -5.74
C MET A 377 -23.90 -2.89 -5.47
N GLY A 378 -24.40 -3.89 -6.21
CA GLY A 378 -25.73 -4.45 -6.02
C GLY A 378 -25.79 -5.62 -5.05
N ARG A 379 -24.63 -6.23 -4.76
CA ARG A 379 -24.46 -7.46 -3.97
C ARG A 379 -23.19 -7.35 -3.12
N PRO A 380 -23.15 -6.41 -2.15
CA PRO A 380 -22.00 -6.26 -1.27
C PRO A 380 -21.84 -7.51 -0.39
N ASP A 381 -20.61 -7.89 -0.09
CA ASP A 381 -20.28 -8.96 0.83
C ASP A 381 -19.73 -8.36 2.14
N PRO A 382 -20.32 -8.66 3.31
CA PRO A 382 -19.92 -8.02 4.56
C PRO A 382 -18.57 -8.50 5.10
N THR A 383 -17.98 -9.56 4.51
CA THR A 383 -16.83 -10.27 5.06
C THR A 383 -15.63 -10.34 4.13
N ARG A 384 -15.84 -10.11 2.83
CA ARG A 384 -14.81 -10.24 1.81
C ARG A 384 -14.94 -9.20 0.71
N ASN A 385 -13.82 -8.59 0.39
CA ASN A 385 -13.73 -7.67 -0.73
C ASN A 385 -13.36 -8.42 -2.02
N ASN A 386 -13.36 -7.74 -3.15
CA ASN A 386 -12.78 -8.28 -4.38
C ASN A 386 -11.27 -8.51 -4.19
N GLU A 387 -10.75 -9.60 -4.75
CA GLU A 387 -9.41 -10.11 -4.43
C GLU A 387 -8.58 -10.29 -5.71
N VAL A 388 -7.26 -10.18 -5.57
CA VAL A 388 -6.28 -10.58 -6.58
C VAL A 388 -5.49 -11.78 -6.06
N TRP A 389 -5.34 -12.76 -6.95
CA TRP A 389 -4.65 -14.01 -6.71
C TRP A 389 -3.70 -14.29 -7.87
N SER A 390 -2.81 -15.26 -7.71
CA SER A 390 -1.96 -15.73 -8.80
C SER A 390 -1.84 -17.25 -8.81
N ILE A 391 -1.40 -17.82 -9.93
CA ILE A 391 -1.05 -19.23 -10.08
C ILE A 391 0.15 -19.37 -11.01
N GLY A 392 1.06 -20.29 -10.71
CA GLY A 392 2.22 -20.58 -11.56
C GLY A 392 1.84 -21.11 -12.94
N ILE A 393 2.60 -20.71 -13.96
CA ILE A 393 2.51 -21.15 -15.35
C ILE A 393 3.85 -21.68 -15.84
N ASP A 394 3.83 -22.87 -16.45
CA ASP A 394 5.04 -23.52 -16.94
C ASP A 394 5.50 -22.93 -18.29
N PRO A 395 6.66 -23.35 -18.84
CA PRO A 395 7.14 -22.87 -20.14
C PRO A 395 6.26 -23.20 -21.35
N LEU A 396 5.24 -24.06 -21.19
CA LEU A 396 4.25 -24.38 -22.21
C LEU A 396 2.93 -23.61 -21.99
N GLY A 397 2.86 -22.78 -20.94
CA GLY A 397 1.66 -22.06 -20.54
C GLY A 397 0.57 -22.96 -19.92
N GLN A 398 0.98 -24.11 -19.37
CA GLN A 398 0.10 -24.94 -18.54
C GLN A 398 0.13 -24.43 -17.10
N PHE A 399 -0.98 -24.58 -16.38
CA PHE A 399 -1.06 -24.17 -14.98
C PHE A 399 -0.31 -25.16 -14.11
N VAL A 400 0.44 -24.66 -13.12
CA VAL A 400 1.20 -25.49 -12.18
C VAL A 400 0.31 -25.78 -10.96
N PRO A 401 -0.15 -27.03 -10.75
CA PRO A 401 -1.04 -27.35 -9.63
C PRO A 401 -0.36 -27.10 -8.27
N GLY A 402 -1.12 -26.59 -7.28
CA GLY A 402 -0.61 -26.32 -5.93
C GLY A 402 0.31 -25.11 -5.83
N THR A 403 0.23 -24.17 -6.79
CA THR A 403 0.98 -22.90 -6.76
C THR A 403 0.06 -21.68 -6.69
N ARG A 404 -1.22 -21.90 -6.39
CA ARG A 404 -2.19 -20.81 -6.21
C ARG A 404 -1.81 -19.99 -4.98
N GLN A 405 -1.72 -18.68 -5.14
CA GLN A 405 -1.32 -17.75 -4.10
C GLN A 405 -2.32 -16.60 -3.99
N PHE A 406 -2.63 -16.20 -2.77
CA PHE A 406 -3.35 -14.96 -2.49
C PHE A 406 -2.37 -13.79 -2.57
N GLU A 407 -2.74 -12.72 -3.26
CA GLU A 407 -1.89 -11.53 -3.38
C GLU A 407 -2.41 -10.43 -2.46
N PHE A 408 -3.59 -9.90 -2.74
CA PHE A 408 -4.19 -8.84 -1.94
C PHE A 408 -5.71 -8.75 -2.13
N SER A 409 -6.37 -8.07 -1.19
CA SER A 409 -7.77 -7.65 -1.31
C SER A 409 -7.83 -6.18 -1.68
N ALA A 410 -8.78 -5.80 -2.54
CA ALA A 410 -9.05 -4.40 -2.83
C ALA A 410 -9.52 -3.68 -1.54
N PRO A 411 -9.02 -2.46 -1.26
CA PRO A 411 -9.48 -1.67 -0.13
C PRO A 411 -10.92 -1.18 -0.37
N ASP A 412 -11.71 -1.02 0.70
CA ASP A 412 -13.07 -0.50 0.60
C ASP A 412 -13.10 0.88 -0.07
N LEU A 413 -14.12 1.10 -0.92
CA LEU A 413 -14.33 2.40 -1.51
C LEU A 413 -14.98 3.34 -0.49
N ASP A 414 -14.31 4.44 -0.14
CA ASP A 414 -14.79 5.46 0.83
C ASP A 414 -15.90 6.39 0.25
N SER A 415 -16.71 5.84 -0.66
CA SER A 415 -17.80 6.49 -1.39
C SER A 415 -19.10 6.51 -0.57
N ILE A 416 -19.87 7.61 -0.67
CA ILE A 416 -21.19 7.73 0.00
C ILE A 416 -22.22 6.72 -0.56
N LYS A 417 -21.94 6.06 -1.69
CA LYS A 417 -22.89 5.19 -2.40
C LYS A 417 -22.65 3.69 -2.24
N SER A 418 -21.44 3.24 -1.88
CA SER A 418 -21.12 1.83 -1.67
C SER A 418 -20.37 1.64 -0.36
N GLN A 419 -20.77 0.63 0.42
CA GLN A 419 -19.91 0.01 1.42
C GLN A 419 -19.36 -1.24 0.74
N GLY A 420 -18.05 -1.31 0.48
CA GLY A 420 -17.39 -2.41 -0.22
C GLY A 420 -16.62 -1.98 -1.48
N THR A 421 -16.33 -2.96 -2.34
CA THR A 421 -15.48 -2.82 -3.53
C THR A 421 -16.23 -3.16 -4.82
N ASN A 422 -15.66 -2.77 -5.97
CA ASN A 422 -16.16 -3.20 -7.28
C ASN A 422 -15.18 -4.19 -7.93
N PRO A 423 -15.66 -5.10 -8.79
CA PRO A 423 -14.81 -6.12 -9.37
C PRO A 423 -13.69 -5.50 -10.21
N ILE A 424 -12.47 -5.99 -9.97
CA ILE A 424 -11.30 -5.69 -10.82
C ILE A 424 -11.50 -6.41 -12.14
N ALA A 425 -11.76 -5.67 -13.21
CA ALA A 425 -12.07 -6.22 -14.53
C ALA A 425 -10.83 -6.37 -15.42
N ASP A 426 -9.75 -5.66 -15.09
CA ASP A 426 -8.52 -5.67 -15.86
C ASP A 426 -7.29 -5.45 -14.98
N LEU A 427 -6.16 -6.02 -15.40
CA LEU A 427 -4.88 -5.99 -14.71
C LEU A 427 -3.77 -5.74 -15.74
N ALA A 428 -2.85 -4.84 -15.44
CA ALA A 428 -1.65 -4.60 -16.25
C ALA A 428 -0.42 -4.49 -15.35
N GLN A 429 0.74 -4.95 -15.82
CA GLN A 429 2.00 -4.67 -15.14
C GLN A 429 2.69 -3.46 -15.77
N GLY A 430 3.20 -2.56 -14.94
CA GLY A 430 4.05 -1.45 -15.38
C GLY A 430 5.55 -1.78 -15.34
N PRO A 431 6.40 -0.91 -15.94
CA PRO A 431 7.86 -1.04 -15.88
C PRO A 431 8.44 -0.80 -14.48
N ASP A 432 7.63 -0.33 -13.54
CA ASP A 432 7.88 -0.22 -12.10
C ASP A 432 7.62 -1.53 -11.34
N CYS A 433 7.26 -2.60 -12.05
CA CYS A 433 6.96 -3.93 -11.51
C CYS A 433 5.68 -3.97 -10.66
N CYS A 434 4.91 -2.89 -10.64
CA CYS A 434 3.62 -2.81 -9.96
C CYS A 434 2.50 -3.37 -10.83
N LEU A 435 1.47 -3.90 -10.18
CA LEU A 435 0.20 -4.27 -10.81
C LEU A 435 -0.77 -3.10 -10.72
N TYR A 436 -1.28 -2.71 -11.88
CA TYR A 436 -2.32 -1.73 -12.05
C TYR A 436 -3.65 -2.47 -12.21
N ALA A 437 -4.60 -2.22 -11.31
CA ALA A 437 -5.87 -2.93 -11.24
C ALA A 437 -7.04 -1.98 -11.49
N ALA A 438 -7.75 -2.17 -12.60
CA ALA A 438 -8.90 -1.35 -12.95
C ALA A 438 -10.21 -1.99 -12.47
N GLU A 439 -10.87 -1.32 -11.55
CA GLU A 439 -12.22 -1.71 -11.12
C GLU A 439 -13.26 -1.33 -12.18
N ARG A 440 -14.36 -2.07 -12.19
CA ARG A 440 -15.56 -1.76 -12.98
C ARG A 440 -16.80 -1.75 -12.11
N THR A 441 -17.59 -0.69 -12.22
CA THR A 441 -18.82 -0.60 -11.42
C THR A 441 -19.83 -1.62 -11.94
N MET A 442 -20.23 -2.57 -11.08
CA MET A 442 -21.25 -3.57 -11.41
C MET A 442 -22.38 -3.57 -10.38
N VAL A 443 -23.59 -3.89 -10.84
CA VAL A 443 -24.81 -3.95 -9.99
C VAL A 443 -25.48 -5.32 -10.02
N SER A 444 -25.12 -6.14 -11.01
CA SER A 444 -25.55 -7.53 -11.18
C SER A 444 -24.65 -8.18 -12.23
N ASP A 445 -24.84 -9.45 -12.55
CA ASP A 445 -24.02 -10.21 -13.51
C ASP A 445 -23.95 -9.56 -14.91
N THR A 446 -24.99 -8.81 -15.29
CA THR A 446 -25.09 -8.22 -16.64
C THR A 446 -25.23 -6.72 -16.64
N ASN A 447 -25.17 -6.03 -15.50
CA ASN A 447 -25.50 -4.61 -15.45
C ASN A 447 -24.35 -3.78 -14.87
N SER A 448 -23.76 -2.95 -15.73
CA SER A 448 -22.72 -2.00 -15.35
C SER A 448 -23.32 -0.72 -14.77
N GLY A 449 -22.62 -0.15 -13.79
CA GLY A 449 -22.89 1.17 -13.21
C GLY A 449 -21.87 2.21 -13.68
N SER A 450 -21.69 3.26 -12.89
CA SER A 450 -20.66 4.30 -13.13
C SER A 450 -20.41 5.07 -11.83
N HIS A 451 -19.20 5.60 -11.66
CA HIS A 451 -18.80 6.52 -10.57
C HIS A 451 -18.64 5.86 -9.19
N ASP A 452 -18.24 4.60 -9.17
CA ASP A 452 -17.91 3.87 -7.95
C ASP A 452 -16.74 2.89 -8.24
N SER A 453 -15.77 3.26 -9.08
CA SER A 453 -14.65 2.38 -9.47
C SER A 453 -13.36 3.14 -9.72
N ARG A 454 -12.25 2.59 -9.22
CA ARG A 454 -10.93 3.22 -9.23
C ARG A 454 -9.93 2.49 -10.12
N LEU A 455 -8.79 3.14 -10.31
CA LEU A 455 -7.56 2.48 -10.71
C LEU A 455 -6.67 2.36 -9.48
N LEU A 456 -6.34 1.13 -9.09
CA LEU A 456 -5.46 0.84 -7.95
C LEU A 456 -4.05 0.53 -8.46
N VAL A 457 -3.03 0.93 -7.71
CA VAL A 457 -1.63 0.55 -7.96
C VAL A 457 -1.17 -0.32 -6.79
N ALA A 458 -0.87 -1.57 -7.06
CA ALA A 458 -0.33 -2.50 -6.07
C ALA A 458 1.14 -2.76 -6.38
N CYS A 459 2.03 -2.48 -5.45
CA CYS A 459 3.47 -2.74 -5.57
C CYS A 459 3.93 -3.64 -4.43
N GLN A 460 4.84 -4.57 -4.70
CA GLN A 460 5.46 -5.37 -3.64
C GLN A 460 6.74 -4.70 -3.12
N ASP A 461 6.96 -4.78 -1.81
CA ASP A 461 8.26 -4.47 -1.21
C ASP A 461 9.27 -5.63 -1.41
N GLU A 462 10.51 -5.45 -0.92
CA GLU A 462 11.56 -6.49 -1.00
C GLU A 462 11.17 -7.81 -0.30
N ASN A 463 10.20 -7.79 0.60
CA ASN A 463 9.70 -8.95 1.33
C ASN A 463 8.43 -9.57 0.70
N GLY A 464 8.00 -9.08 -0.46
CA GLY A 464 6.80 -9.55 -1.16
C GLY A 464 5.49 -9.03 -0.56
N VAL A 465 5.54 -8.03 0.33
CA VAL A 465 4.34 -7.43 0.93
C VAL A 465 3.76 -6.40 -0.02
N TRP A 466 2.46 -6.54 -0.33
CA TRP A 466 1.74 -5.60 -1.18
C TRP A 466 1.40 -4.30 -0.45
N ALA A 467 1.83 -3.19 -1.02
CA ALA A 467 1.34 -1.84 -0.73
C ALA A 467 0.37 -1.43 -1.86
N ILE A 468 -0.81 -0.93 -1.49
CA ILE A 468 -1.83 -0.49 -2.45
C ILE A 468 -1.98 1.03 -2.33
N ASP A 469 -1.79 1.71 -3.44
CA ASP A 469 -2.10 3.13 -3.62
C ASP A 469 -3.42 3.27 -4.38
N GLU A 470 -4.42 3.85 -3.71
CA GLU A 470 -5.75 4.12 -4.25
C GLU A 470 -5.91 5.54 -4.82
N ASP A 471 -4.93 6.42 -4.56
CA ASP A 471 -4.99 7.85 -4.85
C ASP A 471 -4.02 8.27 -5.96
N ALA A 472 -3.08 7.40 -6.37
CA ALA A 472 -2.13 7.66 -7.44
C ALA A 472 -2.79 8.16 -8.73
N TYR A 473 -3.98 7.63 -9.07
CA TYR A 473 -4.69 7.96 -10.30
C TYR A 473 -6.17 8.25 -10.06
N THR A 474 -6.57 9.51 -10.25
CA THR A 474 -7.98 9.88 -10.31
C THR A 474 -8.50 9.76 -11.73
N ILE A 475 -9.26 8.69 -12.01
CA ILE A 475 -9.83 8.43 -13.34
C ILE A 475 -11.14 9.19 -13.54
N GLY A 476 -11.15 10.07 -14.54
CA GLY A 476 -12.30 10.88 -14.94
C GLY A 476 -12.38 12.24 -14.23
N GLN A 477 -13.08 13.17 -14.88
CA GLN A 477 -13.41 14.48 -14.29
C GLN A 477 -14.41 14.37 -13.14
N ILE A 478 -15.27 13.34 -13.19
CA ILE A 478 -15.95 12.86 -11.99
C ILE A 478 -15.05 11.76 -11.43
N PRO A 479 -14.55 11.88 -10.19
CA PRO A 479 -13.77 10.82 -9.55
C PRO A 479 -14.51 9.47 -9.55
N ASP A 480 -13.74 8.38 -9.36
CA ASP A 480 -14.23 7.00 -9.33
C ASP A 480 -14.92 6.57 -10.63
N SER A 481 -14.50 7.11 -11.77
CA SER A 481 -15.08 6.80 -13.08
C SER A 481 -14.29 5.77 -13.88
N ALA A 482 -13.44 4.95 -13.27
CA ALA A 482 -12.80 3.86 -14.00
C ALA A 482 -13.85 2.90 -14.58
N ALA A 483 -13.61 2.42 -15.81
CA ALA A 483 -14.54 1.55 -16.54
C ALA A 483 -14.00 0.13 -16.74
N GLY A 484 -12.96 -0.25 -16.00
CA GLY A 484 -12.46 -1.63 -15.95
C GLY A 484 -11.49 -2.01 -17.06
N GLY A 485 -10.74 -1.05 -17.61
CA GLY A 485 -9.66 -1.33 -18.56
C GLY A 485 -8.42 -0.54 -18.19
N VAL A 486 -7.24 -1.16 -18.28
CA VAL A 486 -5.96 -0.50 -18.00
C VAL A 486 -4.83 -1.07 -18.83
N ALA A 487 -3.92 -0.20 -19.28
CA ALA A 487 -2.64 -0.59 -19.85
C ALA A 487 -1.57 0.46 -19.51
N VAL A 488 -0.31 0.03 -19.40
CA VAL A 488 0.79 0.90 -18.97
C VAL A 488 1.80 1.02 -20.10
N ASP A 489 2.14 2.25 -20.47
CA ASP A 489 3.19 2.53 -21.45
C ASP A 489 4.56 2.31 -20.82
N PHE A 490 5.47 1.64 -21.53
CA PHE A 490 6.79 1.22 -21.05
C PHE A 490 7.92 2.18 -21.44
N ILE A 491 7.66 3.19 -22.28
CA ILE A 491 8.67 4.22 -22.59
C ILE A 491 8.94 5.10 -21.36
N ASP A 492 10.12 5.71 -21.27
CA ASP A 492 10.39 6.66 -20.19
C ASP A 492 9.48 7.90 -20.31
N GLY A 493 8.96 8.38 -19.18
CA GLY A 493 7.92 9.42 -19.16
C GLY A 493 6.57 9.00 -19.78
N GLY A 494 6.35 7.69 -20.01
CA GLY A 494 5.11 7.13 -20.52
C GLY A 494 3.89 7.37 -19.61
N SER A 495 2.70 7.07 -20.14
CA SER A 495 1.43 7.22 -19.43
C SER A 495 0.82 5.88 -19.02
N VAL A 496 0.03 5.92 -17.94
CA VAL A 496 -0.93 4.88 -17.60
C VAL A 496 -2.25 5.23 -18.28
N TRP A 497 -2.73 4.31 -19.10
CA TRP A 497 -3.96 4.44 -19.86
C TRP A 497 -5.04 3.65 -19.15
N ALA A 498 -6.15 4.30 -18.82
CA ALA A 498 -7.31 3.67 -18.20
C ALA A 498 -8.59 4.04 -18.94
N THR A 499 -9.54 3.12 -18.97
CA THR A 499 -10.88 3.45 -19.48
C THR A 499 -11.68 4.20 -18.43
N ALA A 500 -12.46 5.18 -18.88
CA ALA A 500 -13.12 6.16 -18.04
C ALA A 500 -14.54 6.44 -18.54
N ASP A 501 -15.51 6.23 -17.65
CA ASP A 501 -16.93 6.52 -17.88
C ASP A 501 -17.13 8.03 -18.04
N ALA A 502 -16.59 8.87 -17.16
CA ALA A 502 -16.67 10.32 -17.32
C ALA A 502 -15.29 10.96 -17.36
N ALA A 503 -14.50 10.58 -18.36
CA ALA A 503 -13.23 11.23 -18.71
C ALA A 503 -13.38 12.76 -18.70
N LEU A 504 -14.42 13.27 -19.37
CA LEU A 504 -14.87 14.66 -19.27
C LEU A 504 -16.39 14.73 -19.07
N PHE A 505 -16.85 15.71 -18.29
CA PHE A 505 -18.26 15.89 -17.98
C PHE A 505 -18.71 17.33 -18.25
N GLY A 506 -19.56 17.49 -19.27
CA GLY A 506 -19.88 18.75 -19.95
C GLY A 506 -20.37 19.93 -19.12
N GLY A 507 -20.62 19.76 -17.81
CA GLY A 507 -20.83 20.88 -16.88
C GLY A 507 -19.58 21.74 -16.66
N THR A 508 -18.39 21.11 -16.63
CA THR A 508 -17.13 21.79 -16.28
C THR A 508 -16.24 22.01 -17.50
N SER A 509 -16.21 21.05 -18.44
CA SER A 509 -15.44 21.09 -19.69
C SER A 509 -16.21 21.66 -20.89
N GLY A 510 -17.55 21.67 -20.85
CA GLY A 510 -18.40 21.96 -22.01
C GLY A 510 -18.48 20.83 -23.05
N GLN A 511 -17.86 19.68 -22.76
CA GLN A 511 -17.80 18.48 -23.60
C GLN A 511 -18.02 17.23 -22.73
N TYR A 512 -18.68 16.23 -23.26
CA TYR A 512 -18.67 14.90 -22.68
C TYR A 512 -17.57 14.08 -23.34
N ALA A 513 -16.80 13.32 -22.57
CA ALA A 513 -15.91 12.31 -23.12
C ALA A 513 -16.07 11.05 -22.29
N TYR A 514 -16.38 9.96 -22.97
CA TYR A 514 -16.61 8.61 -22.43
C TYR A 514 -15.64 7.69 -23.18
N GLY A 515 -14.57 7.25 -22.53
CA GLY A 515 -13.54 6.54 -23.27
C GLY A 515 -12.24 6.25 -22.54
N ILE A 516 -11.13 6.81 -22.99
CA ILE A 516 -9.78 6.51 -22.51
C ILE A 516 -9.17 7.77 -21.90
N GLN A 517 -8.56 7.62 -20.73
CA GLN A 517 -7.74 8.62 -20.06
C GLN A 517 -6.27 8.15 -20.06
N GLY A 518 -5.35 8.96 -20.56
CA GLY A 518 -3.90 8.75 -20.45
C GLY A 518 -3.30 9.69 -19.42
N THR A 519 -2.92 9.16 -18.26
CA THR A 519 -2.35 9.90 -17.13
C THR A 519 -0.84 9.66 -17.04
N PRO A 520 0.00 10.68 -16.83
CA PRO A 520 1.44 10.48 -16.65
C PRO A 520 1.75 9.46 -15.52
N ARG A 521 2.79 8.64 -15.68
CA ARG A 521 3.15 7.58 -14.71
C ARG A 521 3.41 8.04 -13.27
N PRO A 522 3.90 9.27 -12.98
CA PRO A 522 3.96 9.75 -11.60
C PRO A 522 2.60 9.92 -10.91
N GLY A 523 1.49 9.72 -11.64
CA GLY A 523 0.13 9.87 -11.14
C GLY A 523 -0.52 11.20 -11.57
N GLY A 524 -1.76 11.38 -11.10
CA GLY A 524 -2.51 12.62 -11.30
C GLY A 524 -3.98 12.40 -11.59
N ASP A 525 -4.60 13.43 -12.16
CA ASP A 525 -6.04 13.50 -12.40
C ASP A 525 -6.35 13.84 -13.86
N TYR A 526 -7.63 14.03 -14.16
CA TYR A 526 -8.07 14.38 -15.51
C TYR A 526 -7.40 15.65 -16.09
N SER A 527 -6.92 16.57 -15.24
CA SER A 527 -6.33 17.85 -15.63
C SER A 527 -4.87 17.74 -16.08
N SER A 528 -4.14 16.74 -15.58
CA SER A 528 -2.82 16.34 -16.08
C SER A 528 -2.87 15.27 -17.17
N SER A 529 -4.07 14.76 -17.49
CA SER A 529 -4.27 13.63 -18.40
C SER A 529 -4.83 14.02 -19.76
N VAL A 530 -4.47 13.23 -20.77
CA VAL A 530 -5.11 13.26 -22.10
C VAL A 530 -6.41 12.47 -22.06
N GLN A 531 -7.45 12.94 -22.74
CA GLN A 531 -8.77 12.30 -22.78
C GLN A 531 -9.15 11.96 -24.23
N ILE A 532 -9.65 10.77 -24.48
CA ILE A 532 -10.13 10.34 -25.81
C ILE A 532 -11.53 9.77 -25.63
N ASP A 533 -12.51 10.44 -26.23
CA ASP A 533 -13.86 9.92 -26.38
C ASP A 533 -13.92 8.81 -27.45
N LEU A 534 -14.48 7.64 -27.13
CA LEU A 534 -14.34 6.46 -28.00
C LEU A 534 -15.15 6.56 -29.29
N ASP A 535 -16.31 7.22 -29.27
CA ASP A 535 -17.14 7.39 -30.47
C ASP A 535 -17.02 8.76 -31.14
N LEU A 536 -16.26 9.67 -30.53
CA LEU A 536 -16.00 11.04 -30.95
C LEU A 536 -17.25 11.95 -30.90
N ASP A 537 -18.34 11.53 -30.25
CA ASP A 537 -19.52 12.37 -29.98
C ASP A 537 -19.49 12.99 -28.58
N VAL A 538 -18.79 14.12 -28.50
CA VAL A 538 -18.69 14.90 -27.26
C VAL A 538 -19.98 15.60 -26.80
N ASN A 539 -21.13 15.35 -27.46
CA ASN A 539 -22.44 15.87 -27.06
C ASN A 539 -23.31 14.82 -26.36
N GLY A 540 -22.93 13.53 -26.46
CA GLY A 540 -23.63 12.38 -25.90
C GLY A 540 -23.13 11.99 -24.51
N GLN A 541 -23.75 10.97 -23.91
CA GLN A 541 -23.22 10.29 -22.74
C GLN A 541 -23.33 8.79 -22.99
N ASP A 542 -22.22 8.08 -22.84
CA ASP A 542 -22.13 6.65 -23.15
C ASP A 542 -21.88 5.83 -21.88
N LYS A 543 -22.66 6.16 -20.84
CA LYS A 543 -22.50 5.60 -19.50
C LYS A 543 -22.52 4.08 -19.49
N GLY A 544 -21.48 3.50 -18.89
CA GLY A 544 -21.31 2.06 -18.76
C GLY A 544 -21.08 1.33 -20.09
N GLN A 545 -20.84 2.04 -21.21
CA GLN A 545 -20.68 1.45 -22.54
C GLN A 545 -19.21 1.27 -22.95
N ILE A 546 -18.28 1.62 -22.07
CA ILE A 546 -16.84 1.51 -22.30
C ILE A 546 -16.37 0.10 -21.90
N GLY A 547 -15.52 -0.53 -22.70
CA GLY A 547 -14.93 -1.85 -22.41
C GLY A 547 -13.49 -1.76 -21.91
N SER A 548 -12.71 -2.84 -22.09
CA SER A 548 -11.28 -2.87 -21.76
C SER A 548 -10.44 -2.14 -22.82
N LEU A 549 -9.16 -1.97 -22.54
CA LEU A 549 -8.16 -1.40 -23.44
C LEU A 549 -6.86 -2.19 -23.33
N GLU A 550 -6.12 -2.26 -24.43
CA GLU A 550 -4.75 -2.79 -24.45
C GLU A 550 -3.91 -1.87 -25.34
N ILE A 551 -2.63 -1.68 -25.02
CA ILE A 551 -1.74 -0.86 -25.85
C ILE A 551 -0.62 -1.68 -26.48
N THR A 552 -0.14 -1.24 -27.63
CA THR A 552 1.05 -1.84 -28.23
C THR A 552 2.26 -1.60 -27.34
N CYS A 553 3.07 -2.63 -27.18
CA CYS A 553 4.37 -2.51 -26.57
C CYS A 553 5.33 -1.81 -27.53
N ILE A 554 5.67 -0.57 -27.18
CA ILE A 554 6.74 0.17 -27.83
C ILE A 554 7.87 0.31 -26.85
N TYR A 555 8.94 -0.40 -27.16
CA TYR A 555 10.25 -0.01 -26.68
C TYR A 555 10.69 1.19 -27.49
N GLU A 556 11.35 2.16 -26.86
CA GLU A 556 12.32 2.93 -27.64
C GLU A 556 13.17 1.90 -28.40
N SER A 557 13.21 1.97 -29.74
CA SER A 557 13.87 0.93 -30.57
C SER A 557 15.37 0.76 -30.30
N THR A 558 15.88 1.55 -29.37
CA THR A 558 17.07 1.39 -28.57
C THR A 558 16.59 1.66 -27.15
N GLY A 559 16.86 0.81 -26.15
CA GLY A 559 16.63 1.20 -24.75
C GLY A 559 17.19 2.61 -24.47
N PRO A 560 16.81 3.25 -23.34
CA PRO A 560 17.05 4.67 -23.13
C PRO A 560 18.49 5.00 -23.53
N CYS A 561 18.70 5.94 -24.46
CA CYS A 561 20.02 6.20 -25.04
C CYS A 561 21.09 6.56 -23.98
N MET A 562 20.64 6.85 -22.76
CA MET A 562 21.39 6.98 -21.54
C MET A 562 20.60 6.38 -20.38
N THR A 563 21.23 5.58 -19.51
CA THR A 563 20.71 5.29 -18.17
C THR A 563 21.51 6.07 -17.15
N SER A 564 20.85 6.63 -16.14
CA SER A 564 21.50 7.34 -15.03
C SER A 564 20.99 6.84 -13.68
N SER A 565 21.89 6.65 -12.72
CA SER A 565 21.53 6.22 -11.37
C SER A 565 22.45 6.85 -10.32
N LEU A 566 21.93 7.06 -9.12
CA LEU A 566 22.72 7.53 -7.98
C LEU A 566 23.66 6.42 -7.51
N VAL A 567 24.93 6.76 -7.31
CA VAL A 567 25.95 5.85 -6.80
C VAL A 567 26.24 6.22 -5.35
N GLY A 568 25.84 5.36 -4.42
CA GLY A 568 25.94 5.68 -2.99
C GLY A 568 24.85 6.66 -2.55
N GLY A 569 25.16 7.48 -1.54
CA GLY A 569 24.26 8.49 -1.01
C GLY A 569 24.66 9.91 -1.40
N VAL A 570 23.80 10.87 -1.07
CA VAL A 570 24.10 12.30 -1.15
C VAL A 570 24.85 12.70 0.13
N GLU A 571 26.04 13.27 0.01
CA GLU A 571 26.88 13.65 1.16
C GLU A 571 26.99 15.17 1.29
N CYS A 572 26.86 15.71 2.50
CA CYS A 572 27.07 17.12 2.75
C CYS A 572 28.54 17.52 2.62
N ILE A 573 28.82 18.63 1.92
CA ILE A 573 30.19 19.14 1.77
C ILE A 573 30.56 20.02 2.96
N VAL A 574 31.71 19.69 3.52
CA VAL A 574 32.32 20.34 4.67
C VAL A 574 33.73 20.77 4.28
N ASP A 575 34.05 22.06 4.38
CA ASP A 575 35.36 22.62 4.04
C ASP A 575 36.13 23.11 5.29
N GLU A 576 37.27 23.81 5.13
CA GLU A 576 38.03 24.33 6.28
C GLU A 576 37.29 25.40 7.11
N ASN A 577 36.17 25.91 6.60
CA ASN A 577 35.32 26.91 7.22
C ASN A 577 33.99 26.35 7.71
N GLY A 578 33.66 25.06 7.56
CA GLY A 578 32.40 24.46 8.04
C GLY A 578 31.55 23.86 6.92
N LEU A 579 30.25 23.66 7.18
CA LEU A 579 29.25 23.29 6.18
C LEU A 579 29.17 24.36 5.09
N THR A 580 29.29 23.95 3.83
CA THR A 580 29.23 24.89 2.69
C THR A 580 27.81 25.16 2.21
N GLY A 581 26.86 24.27 2.56
CA GLY A 581 25.50 24.26 1.99
C GLY A 581 25.43 23.58 0.61
N ASP A 582 26.51 22.93 0.19
CA ASP A 582 26.56 22.14 -1.03
C ASP A 582 26.61 20.64 -0.71
N TYR A 583 26.21 19.83 -1.67
CA TYR A 583 26.14 18.38 -1.56
C TYR A 583 27.02 17.72 -2.62
N ALA A 584 27.82 16.73 -2.22
CA ALA A 584 28.55 15.86 -3.11
C ALA A 584 27.62 14.70 -3.53
N VAL A 585 27.52 14.50 -4.84
CA VAL A 585 26.65 13.50 -5.46
C VAL A 585 27.47 12.71 -6.47
N GLN A 586 27.36 11.39 -6.47
CA GLN A 586 27.93 10.54 -7.51
C GLN A 586 26.83 9.93 -8.35
N ILE A 587 26.95 10.04 -9.67
CA ILE A 587 25.96 9.51 -10.61
C ILE A 587 26.67 8.61 -11.60
N GLU A 588 26.22 7.37 -11.75
CA GLU A 588 26.64 6.50 -12.84
C GLU A 588 25.78 6.79 -14.06
N VAL A 589 26.43 7.09 -15.17
CA VAL A 589 25.79 7.25 -16.48
C VAL A 589 26.28 6.15 -17.41
N ILE A 590 25.36 5.52 -18.13
CA ILE A 590 25.62 4.46 -19.10
C ILE A 590 25.18 4.96 -20.47
N ASN A 591 26.05 4.91 -21.48
CA ASN A 591 25.69 5.24 -22.85
C ASN A 591 25.09 4.03 -23.55
N TRP A 592 23.84 4.11 -24.01
CA TRP A 592 23.20 3.10 -24.85
C TRP A 592 22.92 3.59 -26.27
N SER A 593 23.25 4.85 -26.58
CA SER A 593 23.16 5.38 -27.94
C SER A 593 24.10 4.64 -28.90
N ASP A 594 23.87 4.80 -30.21
CA ASP A 594 24.75 4.30 -31.26
C ASP A 594 25.92 5.25 -31.58
N HIS A 595 26.10 6.31 -30.78
CA HIS A 595 27.16 7.31 -30.90
C HIS A 595 28.21 7.16 -29.79
N ASP A 596 29.47 7.51 -30.10
CA ASP A 596 30.52 7.67 -29.10
C ASP A 596 30.37 9.01 -28.38
N VAL A 597 30.06 8.97 -27.08
CA VAL A 597 29.83 10.18 -26.28
C VAL A 597 31.16 10.74 -25.78
N HIS A 598 31.34 12.04 -25.99
CA HIS A 598 32.56 12.77 -25.63
C HIS A 598 32.34 13.73 -24.46
N TYR A 599 31.12 14.23 -24.28
CA TYR A 599 30.80 15.17 -23.22
C TYR A 599 29.44 14.85 -22.59
N LEU A 600 29.34 15.06 -21.28
CA LEU A 600 28.08 15.21 -20.56
C LEU A 600 27.91 16.68 -20.18
N MET A 601 26.76 17.25 -20.53
CA MET A 601 26.34 18.60 -20.17
C MET A 601 25.18 18.53 -19.18
N ILE A 602 25.22 19.40 -18.19
CA ILE A 602 24.16 19.58 -17.19
C ILE A 602 23.67 21.02 -17.36
N PRO A 603 22.49 21.28 -17.94
CA PRO A 603 21.99 22.63 -18.17
C PRO A 603 21.44 23.31 -16.90
N ASP A 604 22.08 23.09 -15.75
CA ASP A 604 21.76 23.73 -14.48
C ASP A 604 23.00 24.47 -13.95
N ALA A 605 22.83 25.73 -13.54
CA ALA A 605 23.89 26.57 -13.01
C ALA A 605 24.18 26.34 -11.52
N THR A 606 23.30 25.63 -10.81
CA THR A 606 23.46 25.23 -9.41
C THR A 606 24.27 23.94 -9.24
N ILE A 607 24.60 23.28 -10.35
CA ILE A 607 25.32 22.00 -10.38
C ILE A 607 26.68 22.18 -11.05
N SER A 608 27.73 21.65 -10.41
CA SER A 608 29.11 21.78 -10.88
C SER A 608 29.86 20.44 -10.78
N PRO A 609 30.66 20.05 -11.79
CA PRO A 609 30.84 20.72 -13.08
C PRO A 609 29.61 20.54 -13.98
N ASN A 610 29.25 21.59 -14.72
CA ASN A 610 28.10 21.56 -15.65
C ASN A 610 28.47 21.04 -17.07
N MET A 611 29.74 20.75 -17.29
CA MET A 611 30.29 20.18 -18.52
C MET A 611 31.43 19.23 -18.17
N ILE A 612 31.27 17.95 -18.47
CA ILE A 612 32.22 16.88 -18.14
C ILE A 612 32.69 16.21 -19.43
N PRO A 613 33.99 16.32 -19.80
CA PRO A 613 34.55 15.57 -20.91
C PRO A 613 34.89 14.13 -20.48
N PHE A 614 34.53 13.14 -21.29
CA PHE A 614 34.87 11.74 -21.06
C PHE A 614 36.24 11.37 -21.65
N SER A 615 37.08 10.73 -20.84
CA SER A 615 38.39 10.20 -21.26
C SER A 615 38.73 8.90 -20.50
N PRO A 616 38.55 7.72 -21.11
CA PRO A 616 38.24 7.47 -22.52
C PRO A 616 36.82 7.90 -22.91
N VAL A 617 36.57 8.02 -24.23
CA VAL A 617 35.23 8.27 -24.77
C VAL A 617 34.28 7.17 -24.30
N LEU A 618 33.02 7.53 -24.08
CA LEU A 618 32.01 6.61 -23.60
C LEU A 618 31.28 6.00 -24.79
N SER A 619 31.72 4.83 -25.25
CA SER A 619 31.04 4.09 -26.32
C SER A 619 29.78 3.39 -25.81
N SER A 620 28.92 2.96 -26.72
CA SER A 620 27.70 2.19 -26.40
C SER A 620 27.99 0.99 -25.46
N GLY A 621 27.15 0.83 -24.43
CA GLY A 621 27.24 -0.15 -23.36
C GLY A 621 28.30 0.13 -22.29
N GLN A 622 29.00 1.27 -22.35
CA GLN A 622 29.98 1.66 -21.32
C GLN A 622 29.37 2.61 -20.30
N SER A 623 29.84 2.51 -19.05
CA SER A 623 29.44 3.38 -17.96
C SER A 623 30.59 4.26 -17.44
N MET A 624 30.22 5.37 -16.81
CA MET A 624 31.14 6.23 -16.06
C MET A 624 30.43 6.80 -14.83
N VAL A 625 31.14 6.85 -13.71
CA VAL A 625 30.71 7.58 -12.51
C VAL A 625 31.19 9.02 -12.60
N VAL A 626 30.28 9.95 -12.37
CA VAL A 626 30.51 11.40 -12.40
C VAL A 626 30.29 11.96 -11.00
N ASP A 627 31.30 12.67 -10.49
CA ASP A 627 31.20 13.43 -9.25
C ASP A 627 30.63 14.82 -9.53
N LEU A 628 29.54 15.17 -8.85
CA LEU A 628 28.85 16.45 -8.94
C LEU A 628 28.78 17.12 -7.57
N VAL A 629 28.72 18.45 -7.60
CA VAL A 629 28.41 19.32 -6.47
C VAL A 629 27.10 20.01 -6.77
N VAL A 630 26.10 19.82 -5.91
CA VAL A 630 24.77 20.41 -6.01
C VAL A 630 24.59 21.45 -4.92
N SER A 631 24.25 22.68 -5.30
CA SER A 631 23.91 23.75 -4.35
C SER A 631 22.39 23.86 -4.21
N GLY A 632 21.83 23.63 -3.01
CA GLY A 632 20.37 23.62 -2.80
C GLY A 632 19.96 23.71 -1.31
N SER A 633 18.67 23.89 -1.04
CA SER A 633 18.12 23.80 0.33
C SER A 633 17.93 22.34 0.75
N ALA A 634 18.08 22.06 2.05
CA ALA A 634 17.76 20.74 2.61
C ALA A 634 16.29 20.38 2.37
N PHE A 635 16.02 19.09 2.15
CA PHE A 635 14.69 18.51 1.85
C PHE A 635 14.06 18.85 0.50
N ASP A 636 14.80 19.43 -0.44
CA ASP A 636 14.33 19.53 -1.82
C ASP A 636 14.64 18.23 -2.58
N VAL A 637 13.66 17.75 -3.35
CA VAL A 637 13.91 16.78 -4.43
C VAL A 637 14.61 17.54 -5.55
N VAL A 638 15.84 17.15 -5.86
CA VAL A 638 16.61 17.74 -6.96
C VAL A 638 16.65 16.74 -8.12
N CYS A 639 16.19 17.20 -9.28
CA CYS A 639 16.27 16.48 -10.54
C CYS A 639 17.36 17.09 -11.41
N VAL A 640 18.38 16.28 -11.75
CA VAL A 640 19.55 16.71 -12.52
C VAL A 640 19.33 16.37 -14.00
N PRO A 641 19.15 17.36 -14.89
CA PRO A 641 19.06 17.11 -16.32
C PRO A 641 20.44 16.76 -16.90
N LEU A 642 20.52 15.69 -17.68
CA LEU A 642 21.73 15.15 -18.27
C LEU A 642 21.63 15.15 -19.80
N VAL A 643 22.65 15.67 -20.49
CA VAL A 643 22.69 15.72 -21.96
C VAL A 643 24.04 15.22 -22.49
N PHE A 644 24.03 14.16 -23.30
CA PHE A 644 25.21 13.65 -23.98
C PHE A 644 25.47 14.36 -25.31
N PHE A 645 26.74 14.63 -25.58
CA PHE A 645 27.22 15.21 -26.83
C PHE A 645 28.35 14.39 -27.45
N ASP A 646 28.37 14.33 -28.78
CA ASP A 646 29.47 13.77 -29.55
C ASP A 646 30.65 14.76 -29.69
N VAL A 647 31.64 14.40 -30.53
CA VAL A 647 32.83 15.21 -30.77
C VAL A 647 32.55 16.44 -31.66
N GLU A 648 31.50 16.39 -32.48
CA GLU A 648 31.02 17.49 -33.30
C GLU A 648 30.19 18.51 -32.50
N GLY A 649 29.74 18.12 -31.30
CA GLY A 649 28.88 18.93 -30.43
C GLY A 649 27.39 18.79 -30.81
N GLU A 650 27.02 17.71 -31.47
CA GLU A 650 25.62 17.33 -31.68
C GLU A 650 25.10 16.55 -30.47
N GLU A 651 23.86 16.82 -30.09
CA GLU A 651 23.17 16.20 -28.98
C GLU A 651 22.86 14.74 -29.31
N CYS A 652 23.38 13.80 -28.52
CA CYS A 652 23.17 12.37 -28.71
C CYS A 652 21.96 11.84 -27.93
N CYS A 653 21.77 12.35 -26.71
CA CYS A 653 20.80 11.81 -25.77
C CYS A 653 20.51 12.78 -24.61
N THR A 654 19.30 12.72 -24.06
CA THR A 654 18.89 13.42 -22.84
C THR A 654 18.30 12.45 -21.82
N SER A 655 18.58 12.65 -20.54
CA SER A 655 17.99 11.89 -19.41
C SER A 655 17.88 12.81 -18.20
N GLU A 656 17.21 12.35 -17.15
CA GLU A 656 17.16 13.01 -15.85
C GLU A 656 17.39 12.00 -14.73
N VAL A 657 17.89 12.48 -13.60
CA VAL A 657 18.04 11.68 -12.37
C VAL A 657 17.65 12.52 -11.16
N CYS A 658 16.69 12.03 -10.39
CA CYS A 658 16.15 12.71 -9.22
C CYS A 658 16.59 12.04 -7.91
N PHE A 659 16.88 12.84 -6.89
CA PHE A 659 17.20 12.37 -5.53
C PHE A 659 16.84 13.43 -4.48
N GLU A 660 16.64 12.99 -3.24
CA GLU A 660 16.38 13.87 -2.10
C GLU A 660 17.68 14.39 -1.48
N LEU A 661 17.72 15.69 -1.15
CA LEU A 661 18.84 16.27 -0.39
C LEU A 661 18.63 16.05 1.12
N PRO A 662 19.57 15.37 1.81
CA PRO A 662 19.47 15.11 3.24
C PRO A 662 19.64 16.40 4.06
N GLU A 663 19.23 16.36 5.33
CA GLU A 663 19.70 17.36 6.29
C GLU A 663 21.19 17.16 6.59
N CYS A 664 21.93 18.26 6.67
CA CYS A 664 23.33 18.22 7.07
C CYS A 664 23.46 18.45 8.57
N ASP A 665 24.02 17.47 9.29
CA ASP A 665 24.42 17.63 10.69
C ASP A 665 25.30 18.87 10.84
N CYS A 666 24.81 19.86 11.57
CA CYS A 666 25.48 21.13 11.82
C CYS A 666 26.31 21.11 13.11
N ALA A 667 26.17 20.05 13.91
CA ALA A 667 27.05 19.77 15.04
C ALA A 667 27.20 18.27 15.30
N ILE A 668 28.35 17.87 15.82
CA ILE A 668 28.54 16.50 16.33
C ILE A 668 28.43 16.53 17.85
N LEU A 669 27.49 15.74 18.39
CA LEU A 669 27.27 15.55 19.83
C LEU A 669 27.80 14.18 20.25
N ASN A 670 29.02 14.15 20.79
CA ASN A 670 29.70 12.91 21.19
C ASN A 670 29.92 12.86 22.71
N GLU A 671 30.40 11.72 23.23
CA GLU A 671 30.70 11.54 24.65
C GLU A 671 29.50 11.90 25.55
N VAL A 672 28.29 11.60 25.07
CA VAL A 672 27.05 11.86 25.78
C VAL A 672 27.02 11.01 27.06
N SER A 673 26.87 11.69 28.19
CA SER A 673 26.80 11.10 29.53
C SER A 673 25.56 11.63 30.21
N VAL A 674 24.66 10.72 30.59
CA VAL A 674 23.45 11.03 31.35
C VAL A 674 23.53 10.22 32.64
N GLU A 675 23.69 10.92 33.77
CA GLU A 675 23.81 10.30 35.08
C GLU A 675 22.72 10.83 36.02
N CYS A 676 22.26 10.01 36.97
CA CYS A 676 21.36 10.49 38.01
C CYS A 676 22.11 11.42 38.98
N SER A 677 21.51 12.57 39.27
CA SER A 677 22.10 13.49 40.24
C SER A 677 22.04 12.86 41.64
N GLN A 678 23.18 12.82 42.34
CA GLN A 678 23.36 12.02 43.56
C GLN A 678 22.48 12.45 44.76
N ASP A 679 21.79 13.60 44.65
CA ASP A 679 21.11 14.25 45.77
C ASP A 679 19.60 14.47 45.54
N THR A 680 19.01 14.08 44.39
CA THR A 680 17.59 14.36 44.10
C THR A 680 16.98 13.37 43.10
N ALA A 681 15.88 12.71 43.49
CA ALA A 681 15.14 11.80 42.61
C ALA A 681 14.49 12.56 41.43
N GLY A 682 14.52 11.96 40.23
CA GLY A 682 13.99 12.56 39.00
C GLY A 682 14.83 13.70 38.41
N VAL A 683 16.09 13.84 38.86
CA VAL A 683 17.04 14.82 38.29
C VAL A 683 18.18 14.08 37.60
N ILE A 684 18.39 14.39 36.32
CA ILE A 684 19.48 13.89 35.48
C ILE A 684 20.53 14.98 35.28
N ASP A 685 21.80 14.60 35.22
CA ASP A 685 22.93 15.44 34.84
C ASP A 685 23.39 15.02 33.44
N VAL A 686 23.16 15.88 32.44
CA VAL A 686 23.48 15.63 31.02
C VAL A 686 24.77 16.36 30.66
N SER A 687 25.75 15.63 30.13
CA SER A 687 27.00 16.18 29.58
C SER A 687 27.28 15.61 28.20
N PHE A 688 27.89 16.38 27.31
CA PHE A 688 28.29 15.95 25.98
C PHE A 688 29.44 16.82 25.44
N THR A 689 30.19 16.32 24.48
CA THR A 689 31.18 17.07 23.72
C THR A 689 30.55 17.54 22.41
N LEU A 690 30.38 18.85 22.28
CA LEU A 690 29.86 19.53 21.10
C LEU A 690 31.01 19.87 20.15
N THR A 691 30.91 19.47 18.88
CA THR A 691 31.79 19.92 17.80
C THR A 691 31.01 20.78 16.82
N ASN A 692 31.46 22.02 16.59
CA ASN A 692 30.81 22.93 15.66
C ASN A 692 31.12 22.54 14.20
N LEU A 693 30.12 22.21 13.39
CA LEU A 693 30.28 22.02 11.94
C LEU A 693 29.77 23.21 11.14
N THR A 694 29.12 24.20 11.77
CA THR A 694 28.68 25.43 11.11
C THR A 694 29.85 26.32 10.71
N ALA A 695 29.61 27.24 9.76
CA ALA A 695 30.59 28.23 9.37
C ALA A 695 30.76 29.41 10.33
N ASP A 696 29.81 29.58 11.24
CA ASP A 696 29.83 30.63 12.24
C ASP A 696 30.69 30.24 13.46
N VAL A 697 31.24 31.25 14.13
CA VAL A 697 31.85 31.06 15.45
C VAL A 697 30.74 31.04 16.49
N ILE A 698 30.55 29.90 17.15
CA ILE A 698 29.53 29.73 18.18
C ILE A 698 30.03 30.31 19.50
N GLU A 699 29.18 31.09 20.16
CA GLU A 699 29.47 31.67 21.49
C GLU A 699 28.37 31.36 22.51
N HIS A 700 27.17 30.97 22.06
CA HIS A 700 26.06 30.59 22.94
C HIS A 700 25.47 29.25 22.50
N VAL A 701 25.22 28.38 23.47
CA VAL A 701 24.51 27.11 23.28
C VAL A 701 23.24 27.14 24.12
N PHE A 702 22.11 26.86 23.50
CA PHE A 702 20.83 26.68 24.17
C PHE A 702 20.50 25.20 24.23
N VAL A 703 20.10 24.72 25.41
CA VAL A 703 19.66 23.33 25.61
C VAL A 703 18.20 23.39 25.98
N LEU A 704 17.35 22.96 25.05
CA LEU A 704 15.91 23.08 25.15
C LEU A 704 15.29 21.67 25.11
N PRO A 705 14.42 21.30 26.06
CA PRO A 705 13.69 20.06 25.98
C PRO A 705 12.60 20.12 24.92
N ASP A 706 12.19 18.96 24.41
CA ASP A 706 11.09 18.87 23.44
C ASP A 706 9.79 19.49 24.01
N PRO A 707 9.06 20.33 23.25
CA PRO A 707 7.84 20.97 23.73
C PRO A 707 6.78 19.94 24.15
N GLY A 708 6.52 19.85 25.45
CA GLY A 708 5.51 18.94 26.01
C GLY A 708 6.08 17.74 26.78
N SER A 709 7.40 17.51 26.72
CA SER A 709 8.10 16.45 27.49
C SER A 709 7.93 16.57 29.02
N GLY A 710 7.63 17.77 29.54
CA GLY A 710 7.60 18.03 30.97
C GLY A 710 8.99 18.17 31.61
N THR A 711 10.05 17.95 30.83
CA THR A 711 11.44 18.11 31.25
C THR A 711 11.79 19.59 31.40
N VAL A 712 12.50 19.93 32.48
CA VAL A 712 12.99 21.30 32.75
C VAL A 712 14.51 21.28 32.86
N ILE A 713 15.18 22.01 31.96
CA ILE A 713 16.65 22.05 31.86
C ILE A 713 17.19 23.31 32.53
N THR A 714 18.25 23.16 33.35
CA THR A 714 18.96 24.25 34.01
C THR A 714 20.48 23.98 34.09
N PRO A 715 21.34 24.89 33.60
CA PRO A 715 21.01 26.07 32.81
C PRO A 715 20.60 25.71 31.37
N SER A 716 19.56 26.34 30.84
CA SER A 716 19.14 26.16 29.44
C SER A 716 19.92 27.02 28.44
N HIS A 717 20.80 27.90 28.93
CA HIS A 717 21.69 28.76 28.14
C HIS A 717 23.10 28.69 28.72
N ILE A 718 24.06 28.41 27.86
CA ILE A 718 25.47 28.18 28.21
C ILE A 718 26.32 29.06 27.29
N ASP A 719 27.09 29.96 27.89
CA ASP A 719 28.13 30.70 27.16
C ASP A 719 29.35 29.79 26.97
N VAL A 720 29.73 29.55 25.72
CA VAL A 720 30.92 28.76 25.38
C VAL A 720 32.07 29.67 24.97
N PRO A 721 33.33 29.24 25.15
CA PRO A 721 34.45 29.93 24.49
C PRO A 721 34.20 29.98 22.99
N SER A 722 34.62 31.06 22.32
CA SER A 722 34.46 31.21 20.86
C SER A 722 34.89 29.93 20.14
N LEU A 723 33.89 29.23 19.59
CA LEU A 723 34.00 27.88 19.06
C LEU A 723 34.00 27.97 17.53
N PRO A 724 35.17 28.09 16.88
CA PRO A 724 35.24 28.15 15.43
C PRO A 724 34.82 26.81 14.80
N PRO A 725 34.61 26.78 13.47
CA PRO A 725 34.36 25.55 12.73
C PRO A 725 35.38 24.45 13.09
N PHE A 726 34.90 23.23 13.30
CA PHE A 726 35.62 22.00 13.73
C PHE A 726 36.23 22.01 15.13
N ALA A 727 36.07 23.09 15.90
CA ALA A 727 36.46 23.06 17.30
C ALA A 727 35.41 22.35 18.14
N SER A 728 35.87 21.67 19.19
CA SER A 728 35.00 20.98 20.15
C SER A 728 35.08 21.61 21.53
N VAL A 729 33.97 21.55 22.27
CA VAL A 729 33.86 21.97 23.66
C VAL A 729 32.97 20.99 24.43
N SER A 730 33.33 20.68 25.66
CA SER A 730 32.46 19.91 26.56
C SER A 730 31.40 20.81 27.17
N ILE A 731 30.14 20.38 27.04
CA ILE A 731 28.95 21.00 27.61
C ILE A 731 28.47 20.13 28.77
N GLY A 732 28.11 20.78 29.88
CA GLY A 732 27.54 20.12 31.05
C GLY A 732 28.47 20.02 32.28
N PRO A 733 27.98 19.42 33.38
CA PRO A 733 26.64 18.84 33.50
C PRO A 733 25.55 19.91 33.50
N VAL A 734 24.54 19.69 32.67
CA VAL A 734 23.29 20.45 32.66
C VAL A 734 22.26 19.62 33.40
N GLN A 735 21.56 20.21 34.37
CA GLN A 735 20.59 19.48 35.17
C GLN A 735 19.23 19.47 34.46
N GLY A 736 18.67 18.29 34.26
CA GLY A 736 17.30 18.10 33.78
C GLY A 736 16.43 17.53 34.88
N GLN A 737 15.36 18.22 35.23
CA GLN A 737 14.28 17.62 36.02
C GLN A 737 13.28 17.03 35.03
N THR A 738 13.21 15.70 34.94
CA THR A 738 12.32 14.99 34.01
C THR A 738 11.25 14.21 34.77
N SER A 739 10.07 14.08 34.15
CA SER A 739 9.01 13.17 34.59
C SER A 739 9.00 11.85 33.82
N ALA A 740 9.87 11.70 32.82
CA ALA A 740 10.03 10.48 32.06
C ALA A 740 10.57 9.35 32.95
N LEU A 741 10.12 8.13 32.68
CA LEU A 741 10.49 6.94 33.43
C LEU A 741 11.83 6.39 32.93
N ALA A 742 12.44 5.53 33.74
CA ALA A 742 13.65 4.82 33.35
C ALA A 742 13.41 4.02 32.06
N GLY A 743 14.25 4.21 31.04
CA GLY A 743 14.12 3.55 29.74
C GLY A 743 13.36 4.35 28.68
N ASP A 744 12.68 5.44 29.05
CA ASP A 744 12.07 6.34 28.08
C ASP A 744 13.16 7.06 27.26
N LEU A 745 12.88 7.33 25.98
CA LEU A 745 13.72 8.18 25.15
C LEU A 745 13.32 9.65 25.32
N GLU A 746 14.28 10.49 25.66
CA GLU A 746 14.13 11.94 25.77
C GLU A 746 14.98 12.65 24.72
N THR A 747 14.45 13.77 24.21
CA THR A 747 15.09 14.58 23.18
C THR A 747 15.35 16.00 23.69
N LEU A 748 16.60 16.45 23.61
CA LEU A 748 16.99 17.84 23.85
C LEU A 748 17.46 18.48 22.55
N PHE A 749 16.90 19.63 22.19
CA PHE A 749 17.38 20.45 21.08
C PHE A 749 18.53 21.34 21.54
N ILE A 750 19.67 21.17 20.88
CA ILE A 750 20.91 21.92 21.11
C ILE A 750 21.02 23.04 20.08
N GLY A 751 20.55 24.23 20.44
CA GLY A 751 20.58 25.42 19.59
C GLY A 751 21.93 26.13 19.65
N LEU A 752 22.64 26.21 18.52
CA LEU A 752 23.93 26.89 18.38
C LEU A 752 23.72 28.34 17.91
N HIS A 753 24.33 29.30 18.60
CA HIS A 753 24.18 30.72 18.30
C HIS A 753 25.53 31.44 18.32
N ASN A 754 25.68 32.40 17.40
CA ASN A 754 26.84 33.30 17.36
C ASN A 754 26.77 34.39 18.44
N ALA A 755 27.81 35.21 18.54
CA ALA A 755 27.97 36.32 19.50
C ALA A 755 26.80 37.32 19.57
N THR A 756 25.94 37.37 18.54
CA THR A 756 24.79 38.28 18.45
C THR A 756 23.44 37.61 18.76
N PHE A 757 23.44 36.35 19.21
CA PHE A 757 22.24 35.54 19.41
C PHE A 757 21.44 35.28 18.13
N ASN A 758 22.09 35.27 16.97
CA ASN A 758 21.46 34.68 15.79
C ASN A 758 21.66 33.17 15.87
N GLU A 759 20.57 32.43 15.71
CA GLU A 759 20.59 30.98 15.61
C GLU A 759 21.31 30.58 14.33
N CYS A 760 22.37 29.78 14.49
CA CYS A 760 23.14 29.21 13.40
C CYS A 760 22.52 27.88 12.96
N CYS A 761 22.14 27.03 13.93
CA CYS A 761 21.37 25.80 13.72
C CYS A 761 20.90 25.20 15.06
N ALA A 762 20.15 24.09 15.00
CA ALA A 762 19.80 23.28 16.16
C ALA A 762 19.99 21.78 15.85
N GLU A 763 20.55 21.03 16.80
CA GLU A 763 20.75 19.57 16.69
C GLU A 763 19.97 18.82 17.78
N PRO A 764 19.24 17.74 17.47
CA PRO A 764 18.60 16.91 18.47
C PRO A 764 19.61 15.98 19.17
N LEU A 765 19.60 15.99 20.50
CA LEU A 765 20.29 15.04 21.36
C LEU A 765 19.27 14.07 21.96
N VAL A 766 19.23 12.84 21.43
CA VAL A 766 18.36 11.78 21.94
C VAL A 766 19.14 10.91 22.92
N PHE A 767 18.56 10.61 24.09
CA PHE A 767 19.13 9.67 25.05
C PHE A 767 18.06 8.90 25.82
N GLU A 768 18.45 7.75 26.37
CA GLU A 768 17.62 6.95 27.27
C GLU A 768 17.73 7.49 28.70
N VAL A 769 16.59 7.68 29.37
CA VAL A 769 16.53 8.19 30.74
C VAL A 769 17.00 7.10 31.72
N PRO A 770 18.05 7.35 32.52
CA PRO A 770 18.50 6.38 33.53
C PRO A 770 17.51 6.30 34.70
N ASP A 771 17.53 5.18 35.42
CA ASP A 771 16.70 4.99 36.62
C ASP A 771 17.14 5.91 37.78
N CYS A 772 16.53 7.10 37.82
CA CYS A 772 16.75 8.12 38.84
C CYS A 772 15.65 8.15 39.91
N GLY A 773 14.88 7.07 40.06
CA GLY A 773 13.81 6.98 41.05
C GLY A 773 12.63 7.92 40.79
N ALA A 774 12.47 8.42 39.56
CA ALA A 774 11.28 9.15 39.14
C ALA A 774 10.07 8.21 39.23
N GLY A 775 9.26 8.37 40.28
CA GLY A 775 8.09 7.53 40.57
C GLY A 775 7.95 7.07 42.03
N VAL A 776 8.99 7.20 42.86
CA VAL A 776 8.90 6.87 44.30
C VAL A 776 8.83 8.16 45.11
N VAL A 777 7.62 8.57 45.51
CA VAL A 777 7.46 9.71 46.43
C VAL A 777 8.01 9.29 47.79
N LEU A 778 9.14 9.88 48.22
CA LEU A 778 9.76 9.53 49.50
C LEU A 778 8.77 9.77 50.65
N GLY A 779 8.34 8.70 51.32
CA GLY A 779 7.33 8.74 52.38
C GLY A 779 5.95 8.22 51.98
N ASP A 780 5.73 7.89 50.70
CA ASP A 780 4.58 7.11 50.22
C ASP A 780 4.86 5.64 50.49
N LEU A 781 4.35 5.15 51.61
CA LEU A 781 4.63 3.83 52.14
C LEU A 781 3.62 2.78 51.66
N ASN A 782 2.51 3.21 51.05
CA ASN A 782 1.51 2.32 50.48
C ASN A 782 1.54 2.28 48.94
N GLY A 783 2.32 3.16 48.30
CA GLY A 783 2.54 3.21 46.85
C GLY A 783 1.37 3.84 46.09
N ASP A 784 0.57 4.70 46.73
CA ASP A 784 -0.60 5.34 46.12
C ASP A 784 -0.31 6.70 45.45
N GLY A 785 0.94 7.13 45.49
CA GLY A 785 1.44 8.38 44.93
C GLY A 785 1.24 9.61 45.82
N VAL A 786 0.65 9.47 47.03
CA VAL A 786 0.32 10.62 47.90
C VAL A 786 0.66 10.35 49.37
N VAL A 787 1.68 11.04 49.90
CA VAL A 787 2.04 10.94 51.33
C VAL A 787 0.96 11.56 52.22
N ASN A 788 0.20 10.73 52.94
CA ASN A 788 -0.90 11.19 53.77
C ASN A 788 -1.02 10.41 55.11
N GLY A 789 -2.20 10.51 55.73
CA GLY A 789 -2.49 9.84 57.00
C GLY A 789 -2.36 8.31 56.96
N VAL A 790 -2.48 7.70 55.78
CA VAL A 790 -2.33 6.26 55.56
C VAL A 790 -0.85 5.87 55.66
N ASP A 791 0.06 6.61 55.04
CA ASP A 791 1.51 6.37 55.13
C ASP A 791 2.03 6.61 56.54
N MET A 792 1.53 7.66 57.19
CA MET A 792 1.82 7.91 58.59
C MET A 792 1.39 6.72 59.47
N ALA A 793 0.28 6.07 59.15
CA ALA A 793 -0.16 4.87 59.88
C ALA A 793 0.77 3.67 59.63
N VAL A 794 1.27 3.50 58.41
CA VAL A 794 2.26 2.46 58.07
C VAL A 794 3.59 2.70 58.81
N LEU A 795 4.07 3.94 58.84
CA LEU A 795 5.27 4.34 59.56
C LEU A 795 5.12 4.09 61.07
N LEU A 796 4.02 4.57 61.67
CA LEU A 796 3.76 4.38 63.10
C LEU A 796 3.53 2.91 63.48
N GLY A 797 3.00 2.09 62.57
CA GLY A 797 2.87 0.65 62.74
C GLY A 797 4.22 -0.08 62.82
N SER A 798 5.27 0.53 62.26
CA SER A 798 6.64 0.00 62.21
C SER A 798 7.58 0.61 63.25
N TRP A 799 7.06 1.41 64.20
CA TRP A 799 7.89 2.18 65.14
C TRP A 799 8.87 1.32 65.94
N GLY A 800 10.15 1.69 65.92
CA GLY A 800 11.23 0.98 66.61
C GLY A 800 11.69 -0.31 65.90
N THR A 801 11.31 -0.53 64.65
CA THR A 801 11.75 -1.66 63.81
C THR A 801 12.54 -1.15 62.59
N SER A 802 13.12 -2.05 61.79
CA SER A 802 13.70 -1.73 60.48
C SER A 802 12.68 -1.90 59.34
N GLY A 803 11.40 -1.63 59.63
CA GLY A 803 10.29 -1.85 58.72
C GLY A 803 10.20 -0.80 57.61
N PRO A 804 9.15 -0.82 56.77
CA PRO A 804 9.02 0.07 55.61
C PRO A 804 9.02 1.57 55.95
N GLY A 805 8.80 1.94 57.22
CA GLY A 805 8.90 3.32 57.69
C GLY A 805 10.31 3.82 58.04
N ASP A 806 11.37 3.05 57.77
CA ASP A 806 12.78 3.44 58.00
C ASP A 806 13.29 4.25 56.80
N LEU A 807 12.85 5.50 56.73
CA LEU A 807 13.04 6.38 55.57
C LEU A 807 14.46 6.95 55.49
N ASN A 808 15.22 6.95 56.60
CA ASN A 808 16.62 7.37 56.62
C ASN A 808 17.61 6.19 56.53
N GLY A 809 17.13 4.94 56.59
CA GLY A 809 17.92 3.72 56.48
C GLY A 809 18.84 3.45 57.68
N ASP A 810 18.55 4.00 58.86
CA ASP A 810 19.37 3.83 60.06
C ASP A 810 19.10 2.52 60.83
N GLY A 811 18.12 1.75 60.36
CA GLY A 811 17.69 0.47 60.91
C GLY A 811 16.60 0.59 61.99
N ILE A 812 16.12 1.80 62.32
CA ILE A 812 15.13 2.05 63.38
C ILE A 812 14.15 3.17 63.00
N VAL A 813 12.89 2.82 62.69
CA VAL A 813 11.80 3.80 62.53
C VAL A 813 11.61 4.62 63.81
N ASN A 814 11.90 5.91 63.72
CA ASN A 814 11.85 6.83 64.84
C ASN A 814 11.37 8.24 64.45
N GLY A 815 11.58 9.22 65.33
CA GLY A 815 11.14 10.60 65.11
C GLY A 815 11.80 11.28 63.91
N GLN A 816 12.94 10.77 63.43
CA GLN A 816 13.63 11.28 62.24
C GLN A 816 12.92 10.85 60.96
N ASP A 817 12.48 9.59 60.87
CA ASP A 817 11.69 9.09 59.74
C ASP A 817 10.32 9.75 59.67
N LEU A 818 9.69 9.96 60.83
CA LEU A 818 8.44 10.72 60.88
C LEU A 818 8.63 12.16 60.38
N ALA A 819 9.77 12.78 60.65
CA ALA A 819 10.06 14.12 60.13
C ALA A 819 10.27 14.11 58.61
N ILE A 820 10.87 13.05 58.05
CA ILE A 820 11.01 12.85 56.60
C ILE A 820 9.63 12.67 55.96
N LEU A 821 8.78 11.79 56.51
CA LEU A 821 7.42 11.57 56.00
C LEU A 821 6.58 12.86 56.04
N LEU A 822 6.60 13.59 57.16
CA LEU A 822 5.86 14.86 57.29
C LEU A 822 6.41 15.97 56.39
N SER A 823 7.69 15.91 55.99
CA SER A 823 8.27 16.87 55.05
C SER A 823 7.79 16.65 53.62
N ALA A 824 7.34 15.43 53.29
CA ALA A 824 6.81 15.04 52.00
C ALA A 824 5.26 15.04 51.95
N TRP A 825 4.58 15.59 52.97
CA TRP A 825 3.13 15.50 53.11
C TRP A 825 2.37 16.10 51.91
N GLY A 826 1.54 15.28 51.26
CA GLY A 826 0.69 15.65 50.14
C GLY A 826 -0.60 16.40 50.55
N PRO A 827 -1.27 17.05 49.60
CA PRO A 827 -2.50 17.83 49.82
C PRO A 827 -3.68 17.04 50.39
#